data_AF-A0A431L913-F1
#
_entry.id   AF-A0A431L913-F1
#
_cell.length_a   1.000
_cell.length_b   1.000
_cell.length_c   1.000
_cell.angle_alpha   90.00
_cell.angle_beta   90.00
_cell.angle_gamma   90.00
#
_symmetry.space_group_name_H-M   'P 1'
#
loop_
_entity.id
_entity.type
_entity.pdbx_description
1 polymer ?
#
loop_
_entity_poly.entity_id
_entity_poly.type
_entity_poly.pdbx_seq_one_letter_code
_entity_poly.pdbx_strand_id
1 'polypeptide(L)'
;MIPMPRTALAAAALIALTGLAQAQTPAAPAASASAPAAAPRPPVDPTAPKPFADVIKGAKEQPGLFPIWRKDDKVWIEIPKEAFNKPFLFSVNVANAVGERGLYASQMLGDELAEWRRVGNQIQLIALNTKFRADNPASKLVLEQAFSPSLIAGTPVASADHPDRKSVLVDASSFLLGDIPGYSTRLEAAYRLPFAPDRANSFIEATRADPQISTLTSRVHFATARIPAPPLTPSPVPTPTPPQATPDPRSMFFSFVYSFRALPEQPAAVRLADPRLGHFTESYSNLGDDLKANPRVHMVARWRLEKKDPAAALSEPVQPIVYWMDKNIPTKYREAVKAGILEWNKAFEKIGFKDAVQARQQPDDADWDNMDSTHASIRWFTGADVGFAIGPSNRDPRTGEILDADIGMSDVFGRGSRRLATDDVLGFQGHDHRHDAAAMAWMGERSQRLAEQQCSYMADQAHELGFALDLLALRDGMDLNGPEAEALAQAVVKDVVMHEVGHTLGLKHNFRSSTTVTQAQLKDKAYTEANGISNSVMDYNAYNLPLKGEPKASLTNTTLGAYDYWAIEYAYKPIAADQEAAELAKIAARSTDPKLAYGDDFDQGVGGPYDGFDPRTNQRDLGDDPLAYARKRLKLSQELWERVQARPASVGDDPLRNRRSVAESFRQLVMTANNVSKYVGGLYAERVVPGVTTGPAFKPVDNAQQRDALRFIASGLLSSDSFKFKPEFLATQTLDYNEWDRGLPLSIPDAVAALQGRVLDRLMSANTARRLIEMSSYLPEAQRKGAVSLNEVYGTLQGAIFSELKTGAEIDRMRRSLQREYLRRLQAQLNRSTNGATVYADAFSMARYHATQLANDLRVASAKPGLSVETRAHLAESLDLLTSMLKATLSRS
;
A
#
# COMPACT_ATOMS: atom_id res chain seq x y z
N MET A 1 41.24 31.51 -9.75
CA MET A 1 41.88 32.55 -10.58
C MET A 1 41.09 32.67 -11.88
N ILE A 2 40.50 33.84 -12.08
CA ILE A 2 39.97 34.45 -13.31
C ILE A 2 41.21 34.84 -14.17
N PRO A 3 41.22 34.86 -15.54
CA PRO A 3 40.30 35.66 -16.36
C PRO A 3 39.89 35.15 -17.78
N MET A 4 38.80 35.76 -18.28
CA MET A 4 38.42 35.91 -19.70
C MET A 4 39.35 36.91 -20.45
N PRO A 5 39.20 37.14 -21.78
CA PRO A 5 38.21 38.11 -22.29
C PRO A 5 37.45 37.69 -23.57
N ARG A 6 36.35 38.43 -23.80
CA ARG A 6 35.37 38.42 -24.90
C ARG A 6 35.79 39.30 -26.09
N THR A 7 35.16 39.09 -27.26
CA THR A 7 34.60 40.08 -28.24
C THR A 7 34.12 39.28 -29.48
N ALA A 8 32.83 39.12 -29.81
CA ALA A 8 31.79 40.04 -30.32
C ALA A 8 32.01 40.54 -31.77
N LEU A 9 31.17 40.11 -32.73
CA LEU A 9 30.32 40.97 -33.56
C LEU A 9 29.36 40.16 -34.46
N ALA A 10 28.12 40.64 -34.59
CA ALA A 10 27.09 40.19 -35.53
C ALA A 10 26.71 41.36 -36.45
N ALA A 11 26.33 41.11 -37.71
CA ALA A 11 25.47 41.99 -38.51
C ALA A 11 24.91 41.32 -39.80
N ALA A 12 23.58 41.14 -39.80
CA ALA A 12 22.54 41.39 -40.82
C ALA A 12 22.75 41.19 -42.35
N ALA A 13 21.91 40.28 -42.89
CA ALA A 13 20.93 40.40 -44.00
C ALA A 13 21.13 41.38 -45.19
N LEU A 14 20.90 40.89 -46.43
CA LEU A 14 19.91 41.48 -47.36
C LEU A 14 19.52 40.54 -48.53
N ILE A 15 18.29 40.79 -49.01
CA ILE A 15 17.45 40.13 -50.02
C ILE A 15 17.80 40.59 -51.45
N ALA A 16 17.63 39.74 -52.47
CA ALA A 16 16.77 40.00 -53.66
C ALA A 16 17.03 39.06 -54.86
N LEU A 17 15.92 38.52 -55.39
CA LEU A 17 15.75 37.86 -56.68
C LEU A 17 15.63 38.86 -57.84
N THR A 18 15.63 38.28 -59.07
CA THR A 18 15.11 38.71 -60.40
C THR A 18 16.24 38.87 -61.41
N GLY A 19 16.17 38.53 -62.70
CA GLY A 19 15.24 37.93 -63.69
C GLY A 19 16.19 37.48 -64.83
N LEU A 20 15.85 37.01 -66.03
CA LEU A 20 14.64 36.87 -66.82
C LEU A 20 15.08 36.12 -68.11
N ALA A 21 14.17 35.34 -68.67
CA ALA A 21 14.13 34.60 -69.95
C ALA A 21 14.80 35.19 -71.21
N GLN A 22 15.10 34.32 -72.20
CA GLN A 22 14.53 34.32 -73.57
C GLN A 22 14.97 33.06 -74.37
N ALA A 23 14.03 32.23 -74.85
CA ALA A 23 13.53 32.13 -76.26
C ALA A 23 14.43 31.25 -77.17
N GLN A 24 14.00 30.38 -78.10
CA GLN A 24 12.78 30.25 -78.89
C GLN A 24 12.76 28.88 -79.63
N THR A 25 11.57 28.40 -79.98
CA THR A 25 11.26 27.15 -80.73
C THR A 25 11.18 27.35 -82.25
N PRO A 26 11.11 26.24 -83.03
CA PRO A 26 10.07 26.13 -84.07
C PRO A 26 9.36 24.75 -84.13
N ALA A 27 8.21 24.71 -84.81
CA ALA A 27 7.13 23.72 -84.66
C ALA A 27 6.87 22.79 -85.87
N ALA A 28 6.43 21.56 -85.53
CA ALA A 28 5.39 20.64 -86.09
C ALA A 28 5.33 20.23 -87.60
N PRO A 29 4.85 18.99 -87.89
CA PRO A 29 3.40 18.82 -88.14
C PRO A 29 2.71 17.63 -87.42
N ALA A 30 1.37 17.72 -87.33
CA ALA A 30 0.39 16.82 -86.70
C ALA A 30 0.11 15.52 -87.52
N ALA A 31 -0.63 14.48 -87.10
CA ALA A 31 -1.75 14.34 -86.16
C ALA A 31 -2.02 12.85 -85.81
N SER A 32 -2.62 12.56 -84.65
CA SER A 32 -3.89 11.79 -84.50
C SER A 32 -4.25 11.61 -83.02
N ALA A 33 -5.54 11.74 -82.71
CA ALA A 33 -6.11 12.01 -81.39
C ALA A 33 -6.38 10.78 -80.51
N SER A 34 -6.35 10.97 -79.18
CA SER A 34 -7.04 10.13 -78.18
C SER A 34 -7.40 10.94 -76.92
N ALA A 35 -8.72 10.98 -76.62
CA ALA A 35 -9.46 11.23 -75.36
C ALA A 35 -8.94 12.22 -74.28
N PRO A 36 -9.84 13.00 -73.61
CA PRO A 36 -9.45 14.04 -72.67
C PRO A 36 -8.84 13.45 -71.37
N ALA A 37 -7.61 13.86 -71.08
CA ALA A 37 -6.95 13.62 -69.81
C ALA A 37 -7.65 14.38 -68.69
N ALA A 38 -7.87 13.71 -67.56
CA ALA A 38 -8.36 14.32 -66.33
C ALA A 38 -7.46 15.49 -65.91
N ALA A 39 -8.09 16.56 -65.41
CA ALA A 39 -7.38 17.74 -64.92
C ALA A 39 -6.25 17.35 -63.94
N PRO A 40 -5.07 17.98 -64.02
CA PRO A 40 -3.99 17.69 -63.09
C PRO A 40 -4.47 17.99 -61.66
N ARG A 41 -4.41 16.97 -60.79
CA ARG A 41 -4.59 17.17 -59.34
C ARG A 41 -3.61 18.28 -58.90
N PRO A 42 -4.08 19.29 -58.14
CA PRO A 42 -3.17 20.29 -57.60
C PRO A 42 -2.06 19.59 -56.79
N PRO A 43 -0.83 20.13 -56.77
CA PRO A 43 0.27 19.55 -56.05
C PRO A 43 -0.13 19.36 -54.59
N VAL A 44 -0.13 18.10 -54.14
CA VAL A 44 -0.39 17.74 -52.76
C VAL A 44 0.74 18.33 -51.94
N ASP A 45 0.43 19.29 -51.09
CA ASP A 45 1.36 19.76 -50.06
C ASP A 45 1.80 18.54 -49.23
N PRO A 46 3.08 18.14 -49.27
CA PRO A 46 3.55 16.96 -48.56
C PRO A 46 3.44 17.08 -47.04
N THR A 47 3.09 18.26 -46.51
CA THR A 47 2.80 18.50 -45.09
C THR A 47 1.32 18.42 -44.72
N ALA A 48 0.42 18.36 -45.71
CA ALA A 48 -1.03 18.25 -45.46
C ALA A 48 -1.42 16.82 -45.04
N PRO A 49 -2.30 16.65 -44.04
CA PRO A 49 -2.80 15.33 -43.64
C PRO A 49 -3.46 14.58 -44.80
N LYS A 50 -3.19 13.27 -44.90
CA LYS A 50 -3.79 12.42 -45.95
C LYS A 50 -5.31 12.34 -45.80
N PRO A 51 -6.08 12.18 -46.90
CA PRO A 51 -7.52 11.96 -46.80
C PRO A 51 -7.85 10.81 -45.84
N PHE A 52 -8.88 10.96 -45.01
CA PHE A 52 -9.30 9.96 -44.03
C PHE A 52 -9.40 8.55 -44.63
N ALA A 53 -10.12 8.43 -45.75
CA ALA A 53 -10.32 7.17 -46.46
C ALA A 53 -9.02 6.50 -46.96
N ASP A 54 -7.98 7.29 -47.26
CA ASP A 54 -6.69 6.75 -47.70
C ASP A 54 -5.91 6.16 -46.51
N VAL A 55 -6.04 6.74 -45.32
CA VAL A 55 -5.36 6.28 -44.09
C VAL A 55 -5.91 4.92 -43.64
N ILE A 56 -7.24 4.79 -43.60
CA ILE A 56 -7.93 3.56 -43.14
C ILE A 56 -8.19 2.54 -44.26
N LYS A 57 -7.60 2.70 -45.44
CA LYS A 57 -7.87 1.81 -46.58
C LYS A 57 -7.51 0.36 -46.24
N GLY A 58 -8.53 -0.50 -46.13
CA GLY A 58 -8.41 -1.91 -45.76
C GLY A 58 -8.23 -2.16 -44.26
N ALA A 59 -8.48 -1.16 -43.41
CA ALA A 59 -8.56 -1.31 -41.97
C ALA A 59 -9.96 -1.83 -41.56
N LYS A 60 -10.01 -2.63 -40.49
CA LYS A 60 -11.24 -3.04 -39.83
C LYS A 60 -11.62 -2.01 -38.78
N GLU A 61 -12.86 -1.55 -38.81
CA GLU A 61 -13.45 -0.67 -37.80
C GLU A 61 -13.96 -1.49 -36.61
N GLN A 62 -13.74 -0.96 -35.41
CA GLN A 62 -14.37 -1.36 -34.16
C GLN A 62 -15.14 -0.13 -33.63
N PRO A 63 -16.48 -0.12 -33.70
CA PRO A 63 -17.27 1.02 -33.26
C PRO A 63 -17.21 1.15 -31.74
N GLY A 64 -17.15 2.38 -31.22
CA GLY A 64 -17.24 2.64 -29.79
C GLY A 64 -17.11 4.13 -29.45
N LEU A 65 -16.87 4.44 -28.18
CA LEU A 65 -16.72 5.83 -27.69
C LEU A 65 -15.74 6.63 -28.54
N PHE A 66 -14.56 6.05 -28.78
CA PHE A 66 -13.60 6.46 -29.79
C PHE A 66 -13.39 5.28 -30.73
N PRO A 67 -13.98 5.29 -31.94
CA PRO A 67 -13.86 4.16 -32.86
C PRO A 67 -12.40 3.80 -33.14
N ILE A 68 -12.09 2.51 -33.16
CA ILE A 68 -10.73 2.01 -33.38
C ILE A 68 -10.64 1.39 -34.76
N TRP A 69 -9.65 1.82 -35.54
CA TRP A 69 -9.35 1.27 -36.86
C TRP A 69 -8.07 0.48 -36.79
N ARG A 70 -8.10 -0.79 -37.22
CA ARG A 70 -6.91 -1.66 -37.21
C ARG A 70 -6.63 -2.24 -38.59
N LYS A 71 -5.38 -2.14 -39.03
CA LYS A 71 -4.87 -2.81 -40.24
C LYS A 71 -3.47 -3.32 -39.97
N ASP A 72 -3.29 -4.64 -40.02
CA ASP A 72 -2.03 -5.29 -39.66
C ASP A 72 -1.58 -4.80 -38.26
N ASP A 73 -0.38 -4.22 -38.16
CA ASP A 73 0.17 -3.65 -36.91
C ASP A 73 -0.22 -2.19 -36.66
N LYS A 74 -0.91 -1.54 -37.60
CA LYS A 74 -1.31 -0.14 -37.47
C LYS A 74 -2.67 -0.02 -36.81
N VAL A 75 -2.74 0.81 -35.77
CA VAL A 75 -3.95 1.09 -35.01
C VAL A 75 -4.17 2.59 -34.96
N TRP A 76 -5.37 3.03 -35.33
CA TRP A 76 -5.79 4.42 -35.23
C TRP A 76 -7.00 4.56 -34.31
N ILE A 77 -7.00 5.62 -33.51
CA ILE A 77 -8.14 6.07 -32.74
C ILE A 77 -8.82 7.17 -33.53
N GLU A 78 -10.11 7.02 -33.79
CA GLU A 78 -10.94 8.07 -34.36
C GLU A 78 -11.49 8.95 -33.25
N ILE A 79 -11.28 10.26 -33.38
CA ILE A 79 -11.80 11.26 -32.44
C ILE A 79 -12.94 12.01 -33.13
N PRO A 80 -14.20 11.80 -32.69
CA PRO A 80 -15.35 12.55 -33.19
C PRO A 80 -15.19 14.05 -32.93
N LYS A 81 -15.74 14.90 -33.81
CA LYS A 81 -15.63 16.36 -33.67
C LYS A 81 -16.19 16.83 -32.33
N GLU A 82 -17.28 16.22 -31.91
CA GLU A 82 -17.99 16.50 -30.68
C GLU A 82 -17.25 16.03 -29.42
N ALA A 83 -16.19 15.22 -29.54
CA ALA A 83 -15.40 14.76 -28.40
C ALA A 83 -14.28 15.73 -27.98
N PHE A 84 -13.92 16.69 -28.84
CA PHE A 84 -12.91 17.69 -28.50
C PHE A 84 -13.35 18.59 -27.36
N ASN A 85 -12.45 18.80 -26.39
CA ASN A 85 -12.67 19.57 -25.16
C ASN A 85 -13.86 19.05 -24.32
N LYS A 86 -14.16 17.75 -24.43
CA LYS A 86 -15.10 17.05 -23.57
C LYS A 86 -14.35 16.09 -22.65
N PRO A 87 -14.50 16.21 -21.33
CA PRO A 87 -13.87 15.30 -20.39
C PRO A 87 -14.41 13.86 -20.48
N PHE A 88 -13.51 12.90 -20.30
CA PHE A 88 -13.77 11.48 -20.11
C PHE A 88 -12.81 10.95 -19.04
N LEU A 89 -13.04 9.73 -18.54
CA LEU A 89 -12.11 9.08 -17.63
C LEU A 89 -11.05 8.32 -18.44
N PHE A 90 -9.78 8.60 -18.20
CA PHE A 90 -8.65 7.87 -18.77
C PHE A 90 -7.95 7.08 -17.67
N SER A 91 -7.96 5.75 -17.74
CA SER A 91 -7.33 4.89 -16.74
C SER A 91 -6.32 3.93 -17.34
N VAL A 92 -5.40 3.46 -16.49
CA VAL A 92 -4.32 2.55 -16.86
C VAL A 92 -4.30 1.34 -15.93
N ASN A 93 -4.30 0.17 -16.53
CA ASN A 93 -4.23 -1.13 -15.87
C ASN A 93 -3.02 -1.94 -16.40
N VAL A 94 -2.58 -2.96 -15.66
CA VAL A 94 -1.41 -3.79 -16.00
C VAL A 94 -1.84 -5.23 -16.23
N ALA A 95 -1.80 -5.69 -17.47
CA ALA A 95 -2.15 -7.07 -17.83
C ALA A 95 -0.96 -8.03 -17.67
N ASN A 96 0.27 -7.54 -17.86
CA ASN A 96 1.49 -8.34 -17.76
C ASN A 96 2.65 -7.52 -17.19
N ALA A 97 3.48 -8.16 -16.36
CA ALA A 97 4.63 -7.56 -15.71
C ALA A 97 5.71 -8.61 -15.40
N VAL A 98 6.79 -8.19 -14.74
CA VAL A 98 7.95 -9.02 -14.41
C VAL A 98 7.66 -10.03 -13.31
N GLY A 99 6.73 -9.72 -12.39
CA GLY A 99 6.33 -10.64 -11.32
C GLY A 99 7.20 -10.57 -10.08
N GLU A 100 7.92 -9.47 -9.85
CA GLU A 100 8.69 -9.26 -8.62
C GLU A 100 8.74 -7.78 -8.20
N ARG A 101 9.09 -7.48 -6.94
CA ARG A 101 9.39 -6.12 -6.43
C ARG A 101 8.33 -5.04 -6.72
N GLY A 102 7.07 -5.36 -6.51
CA GLY A 102 5.97 -4.41 -6.74
C GLY A 102 5.56 -4.26 -8.21
N LEU A 103 6.20 -5.01 -9.13
CA LEU A 103 5.92 -4.99 -10.57
C LEU A 103 5.16 -6.25 -10.96
N TYR A 104 3.89 -6.31 -10.55
CA TYR A 104 3.01 -7.47 -10.75
C TYR A 104 1.96 -7.23 -11.85
N ALA A 105 1.45 -8.32 -12.41
CA ALA A 105 0.31 -8.30 -13.32
C ALA A 105 -1.01 -8.09 -12.55
N SER A 106 -2.10 -7.87 -13.29
CA SER A 106 -3.46 -7.69 -12.78
C SER A 106 -3.65 -6.50 -11.84
N GLN A 107 -2.81 -5.46 -11.96
CA GLN A 107 -2.87 -4.29 -11.11
C GLN A 107 -3.65 -3.16 -11.78
N MET A 108 -4.55 -2.51 -11.04
CA MET A 108 -5.08 -1.19 -11.39
C MET A 108 -4.07 -0.13 -10.96
N LEU A 109 -3.71 0.79 -11.87
CA LEU A 109 -2.76 1.85 -11.54
C LEU A 109 -3.48 3.12 -11.13
N GLY A 110 -3.90 3.92 -12.09
CA GLY A 110 -4.54 5.20 -11.78
C GLY A 110 -5.28 5.75 -12.95
N ASP A 111 -6.18 6.66 -12.63
CA ASP A 111 -7.11 7.34 -13.51
C ASP A 111 -6.93 8.85 -13.47
N GLU A 112 -7.25 9.48 -14.59
CA GLU A 112 -7.26 10.93 -14.75
C GLU A 112 -8.55 11.37 -15.44
N LEU A 113 -9.08 12.52 -15.04
CA LEU A 113 -10.08 13.21 -15.85
C LEU A 113 -9.36 13.84 -17.05
N ALA A 114 -9.55 13.28 -18.24
CA ALA A 114 -8.81 13.66 -19.43
C ALA A 114 -9.70 14.20 -20.55
N GLU A 115 -9.12 14.95 -21.49
CA GLU A 115 -9.81 15.39 -22.69
C GLU A 115 -8.90 15.41 -23.93
N TRP A 116 -9.53 15.34 -25.10
CA TRP A 116 -8.85 15.56 -26.37
C TRP A 116 -8.82 17.05 -26.71
N ARG A 117 -7.65 17.60 -27.02
CA ARG A 117 -7.50 18.96 -27.56
C ARG A 117 -6.87 18.93 -28.94
N ARG A 118 -7.37 19.79 -29.83
CA ARG A 118 -6.79 20.03 -31.16
C ARG A 118 -6.14 21.41 -31.17
N VAL A 119 -4.83 21.45 -31.44
CA VAL A 119 -4.04 22.69 -31.57
C VAL A 119 -3.39 22.68 -32.94
N GLY A 120 -4.01 23.38 -33.90
CA GLY A 120 -3.59 23.31 -35.31
C GLY A 120 -3.64 21.87 -35.82
N ASN A 121 -2.48 21.34 -36.23
CA ASN A 121 -2.34 19.97 -36.74
C ASN A 121 -1.94 18.95 -35.65
N GLN A 122 -1.90 19.35 -34.38
CA GLN A 122 -1.59 18.48 -33.24
C GLN A 122 -2.85 18.07 -32.51
N ILE A 123 -2.90 16.80 -32.11
CA ILE A 123 -3.88 16.27 -31.17
C ILE A 123 -3.17 15.96 -29.85
N GLN A 124 -3.75 16.44 -28.76
CA GLN A 124 -3.24 16.27 -27.41
C GLN A 124 -4.24 15.52 -26.55
N LEU A 125 -3.74 14.62 -25.72
CA LEU A 125 -4.45 14.05 -24.59
C LEU A 125 -4.01 14.79 -23.33
N ILE A 126 -4.94 15.47 -22.66
CA ILE A 126 -4.67 16.36 -21.53
C ILE A 126 -5.35 15.82 -20.27
N ALA A 127 -4.63 15.68 -19.18
CA ALA A 127 -5.18 15.49 -17.84
C ALA A 127 -5.57 16.84 -17.24
N LEU A 128 -6.81 16.94 -16.75
CA LEU A 128 -7.36 18.14 -16.14
C LEU A 128 -6.99 18.24 -14.66
N ASN A 129 -6.79 19.47 -14.17
CA ASN A 129 -6.62 19.69 -12.73
C ASN A 129 -7.97 19.60 -12.03
N THR A 130 -8.15 18.59 -11.19
CA THR A 130 -9.40 18.37 -10.43
C THR A 130 -9.31 18.81 -8.96
N LYS A 131 -8.12 19.23 -8.52
CA LYS A 131 -7.80 19.57 -7.12
C LYS A 131 -8.26 20.95 -6.70
N PHE A 132 -8.37 21.88 -7.64
CA PHE A 132 -8.78 23.25 -7.37
C PHE A 132 -10.03 23.56 -8.19
N ARG A 133 -11.09 24.04 -7.53
CA ARG A 133 -12.37 24.34 -8.19
C ARG A 133 -12.91 25.67 -7.73
N ALA A 134 -13.77 26.24 -8.56
CA ALA A 134 -14.54 27.43 -8.23
C ALA A 134 -15.88 27.40 -8.96
N ASP A 135 -16.89 28.03 -8.37
CA ASP A 135 -18.26 27.97 -8.87
C ASP A 135 -18.60 29.20 -9.76
N ASN A 136 -17.97 30.35 -9.50
CA ASN A 136 -18.20 31.59 -10.25
C ASN A 136 -17.23 31.75 -11.45
N PRO A 137 -17.63 32.47 -12.53
CA PRO A 137 -16.82 32.60 -13.74
C PRO A 137 -15.45 33.27 -13.56
N ALA A 138 -15.35 34.30 -12.72
CA ALA A 138 -14.11 35.04 -12.52
C ALA A 138 -13.05 34.17 -11.84
N SER A 139 -13.42 33.48 -10.76
CA SER A 139 -12.54 32.54 -10.08
C SER A 139 -12.16 31.36 -10.96
N LYS A 140 -13.06 30.84 -11.81
CA LYS A 140 -12.72 29.79 -12.79
C LYS A 140 -11.58 30.23 -13.72
N LEU A 141 -11.65 31.44 -14.27
CA LEU A 141 -10.58 31.99 -15.10
C LEU A 141 -9.26 32.13 -14.33
N VAL A 142 -9.30 32.60 -13.08
CA VAL A 142 -8.10 32.70 -12.23
C VAL A 142 -7.50 31.32 -12.00
N LEU A 143 -8.31 30.30 -11.75
CA LEU A 143 -7.84 28.92 -11.58
C LEU A 143 -7.21 28.36 -12.86
N GLU A 144 -7.83 28.58 -14.01
CA GLU A 144 -7.28 28.19 -15.32
C GLU A 144 -5.91 28.84 -15.58
N GLN A 145 -5.71 30.08 -15.13
CA GLN A 145 -4.43 30.79 -15.24
C GLN A 145 -3.40 30.36 -14.18
N ALA A 146 -3.85 29.96 -12.99
CA ALA A 146 -2.99 29.63 -11.86
C ALA A 146 -2.56 28.16 -11.82
N PHE A 147 -3.40 27.24 -12.31
CA PHE A 147 -3.20 25.79 -12.20
C PHE A 147 -3.19 25.15 -13.58
N SER A 148 -2.00 24.70 -14.00
CA SER A 148 -1.81 24.08 -15.31
C SER A 148 -2.42 22.67 -15.37
N PRO A 149 -3.08 22.28 -16.48
CA PRO A 149 -3.34 20.88 -16.78
C PRO A 149 -2.04 20.17 -17.20
N SER A 150 -2.06 18.83 -17.27
CA SER A 150 -0.88 18.04 -17.67
C SER A 150 -1.04 17.43 -19.06
N LEU A 151 -0.05 17.61 -19.93
CA LEU A 151 0.00 16.90 -21.22
C LEU A 151 0.38 15.44 -20.97
N ILE A 152 -0.55 14.51 -21.22
CA ILE A 152 -0.27 13.07 -21.15
C ILE A 152 0.52 12.66 -22.39
N ALA A 153 0.02 13.02 -23.56
CA ALA A 153 0.67 12.70 -24.84
C ALA A 153 0.19 13.65 -25.96
N GLY A 154 1.00 13.81 -27.01
CA GLY A 154 0.70 14.67 -28.16
C GLY A 154 1.27 14.09 -29.45
N THR A 155 0.54 14.20 -30.56
CA THR A 155 0.99 13.73 -31.87
C THR A 155 0.30 14.49 -33.02
N PRO A 156 0.92 14.59 -34.21
CA PRO A 156 0.24 15.11 -35.39
C PRO A 156 -1.03 14.31 -35.71
N VAL A 157 -2.05 14.98 -36.24
CA VAL A 157 -3.23 14.31 -36.79
C VAL A 157 -2.81 13.38 -37.93
N ALA A 158 -3.30 12.14 -37.93
CA ALA A 158 -2.95 11.13 -38.93
C ALA A 158 -3.70 11.32 -40.25
N SER A 159 -4.84 12.02 -40.23
CA SER A 159 -5.70 12.25 -41.38
C SER A 159 -6.24 13.66 -41.47
N ALA A 160 -6.69 14.04 -42.66
CA ALA A 160 -7.63 15.13 -42.83
C ALA A 160 -8.97 14.78 -42.18
N ASP A 161 -9.77 15.79 -41.89
CA ASP A 161 -11.11 15.63 -41.34
C ASP A 161 -11.95 14.70 -42.24
N HIS A 162 -12.71 13.79 -41.64
CA HIS A 162 -13.69 12.98 -42.35
C HIS A 162 -14.69 13.90 -43.06
N PRO A 163 -15.00 13.68 -44.36
CA PRO A 163 -15.81 14.61 -45.15
C PRO A 163 -17.17 14.93 -44.53
N ASP A 164 -17.87 13.93 -43.98
CA ASP A 164 -19.20 14.12 -43.37
C ASP A 164 -19.15 14.43 -41.88
N ARG A 165 -18.72 13.45 -41.06
CA ARG A 165 -18.74 13.54 -39.58
C ARG A 165 -17.65 14.42 -38.96
N LYS A 166 -16.69 14.92 -39.76
CA LYS A 166 -15.60 15.82 -39.32
C LYS A 166 -14.71 15.26 -38.20
N SER A 167 -14.72 13.95 -37.98
CA SER A 167 -13.79 13.27 -37.09
C SER A 167 -12.39 13.23 -37.69
N VAL A 168 -11.40 12.92 -36.87
CA VAL A 168 -10.00 12.77 -37.30
C VAL A 168 -9.39 11.49 -36.76
N LEU A 169 -8.37 10.98 -37.43
CA LEU A 169 -7.61 9.82 -36.96
C LEU A 169 -6.35 10.23 -36.25
N VAL A 170 -5.98 9.45 -35.26
CA VAL A 170 -4.69 9.54 -34.61
C VAL A 170 -4.05 8.17 -34.48
N ASP A 171 -2.75 8.07 -34.76
CA ASP A 171 -2.00 6.83 -34.60
C ASP A 171 -1.84 6.49 -33.10
N ALA A 172 -2.45 5.40 -32.67
CA ALA A 172 -2.42 4.94 -31.29
C ALA A 172 -0.99 4.64 -30.83
N SER A 173 -0.14 4.13 -31.73
CA SER A 173 1.24 3.74 -31.45
C SER A 173 2.10 4.94 -31.06
N SER A 174 1.79 6.11 -31.63
CA SER A 174 2.47 7.36 -31.31
C SER A 174 2.17 7.84 -29.89
N PHE A 175 1.01 7.46 -29.33
CA PHE A 175 0.58 7.84 -27.99
C PHE A 175 0.92 6.81 -26.92
N LEU A 176 0.50 5.56 -27.14
CA LEU A 176 0.33 4.57 -26.07
C LEU A 176 1.56 3.66 -25.86
N LEU A 177 2.59 3.78 -26.70
CA LEU A 177 3.87 3.07 -26.54
C LEU A 177 4.92 3.87 -25.73
N GLY A 178 4.52 5.02 -25.17
CA GLY A 178 5.35 5.81 -24.26
C GLY A 178 5.26 5.34 -22.81
N ASP A 179 6.06 5.94 -21.93
CA ASP A 179 6.02 5.67 -20.49
C ASP A 179 4.93 6.46 -19.76
N ILE A 180 3.69 6.42 -20.27
CA ILE A 180 2.52 7.01 -19.59
C ILE A 180 2.36 6.47 -18.15
N PRO A 181 2.59 5.18 -17.86
CA PRO A 181 2.44 4.62 -16.51
C PRO A 181 3.57 5.03 -15.54
N GLY A 182 4.67 5.62 -16.02
CA GLY A 182 5.83 6.01 -15.19
C GLY A 182 6.68 4.82 -14.72
N TYR A 183 6.71 3.73 -15.50
CA TYR A 183 7.41 2.51 -15.17
C TYR A 183 8.93 2.65 -15.22
N SER A 184 9.50 3.60 -15.98
CA SER A 184 10.95 3.87 -15.92
C SER A 184 11.36 4.24 -14.49
N THR A 185 10.58 5.10 -13.82
CA THR A 185 10.80 5.50 -12.42
C THR A 185 10.57 4.35 -11.45
N ARG A 186 9.55 3.52 -11.67
CA ARG A 186 9.30 2.33 -10.82
C ARG A 186 10.42 1.30 -10.94
N LEU A 187 10.91 1.06 -12.15
CA LEU A 187 12.06 0.19 -12.43
C LEU A 187 13.34 0.73 -11.79
N GLU A 188 13.58 2.04 -11.87
CA GLU A 188 14.72 2.68 -11.21
C GLU A 188 14.62 2.57 -9.68
N ALA A 189 13.42 2.71 -9.10
CA ALA A 189 13.22 2.49 -7.67
C ALA A 189 13.47 1.04 -7.26
N ALA A 190 12.93 0.07 -8.02
CA ALA A 190 13.00 -1.35 -7.72
C ALA A 190 14.41 -1.95 -7.90
N TYR A 191 15.16 -1.48 -8.90
CA TYR A 191 16.43 -2.09 -9.31
C TYR A 191 17.63 -1.15 -9.27
N ARG A 192 17.43 0.17 -9.11
CA ARG A 192 18.49 1.20 -9.26
C ARG A 192 19.20 1.13 -10.61
N LEU A 193 18.44 0.77 -11.66
CA LEU A 193 18.91 0.65 -13.03
C LEU A 193 18.08 1.54 -13.97
N PRO A 194 18.71 2.18 -14.99
CA PRO A 194 18.05 3.10 -15.89
C PRO A 194 17.40 2.35 -17.05
N PHE A 195 16.26 1.72 -16.80
CA PHE A 195 15.43 1.14 -17.86
C PHE A 195 14.65 2.24 -18.58
N ALA A 196 14.52 2.12 -19.90
CA ALA A 196 13.75 3.04 -20.72
C ALA A 196 12.85 2.29 -21.71
N PRO A 197 11.70 2.86 -22.11
CA PRO A 197 10.83 2.26 -23.11
C PRO A 197 11.51 2.24 -24.49
N ASP A 198 11.45 1.09 -25.14
CA ASP A 198 11.95 0.84 -26.48
C ASP A 198 10.77 0.71 -27.45
N ARG A 199 10.40 1.85 -28.05
CA ARG A 199 9.24 1.95 -28.96
C ARG A 199 9.37 1.07 -30.19
N ALA A 200 10.59 0.78 -30.66
CA ALA A 200 10.80 0.01 -31.88
C ALA A 200 10.42 -1.47 -31.69
N ASN A 201 10.49 -1.97 -30.46
CA ASN A 201 10.10 -3.33 -30.07
C ASN A 201 8.80 -3.36 -29.25
N SER A 202 8.01 -2.29 -29.30
CA SER A 202 6.73 -2.16 -28.61
C SER A 202 5.58 -2.13 -29.63
N PHE A 203 4.40 -2.61 -29.26
CA PHE A 203 3.25 -2.69 -30.17
C PHE A 203 1.89 -2.71 -29.46
N ILE A 204 0.82 -2.43 -30.20
CA ILE A 204 -0.56 -2.58 -29.71
C ILE A 204 -0.98 -4.05 -29.87
N GLU A 205 -1.14 -4.73 -28.74
CA GLU A 205 -1.47 -6.16 -28.65
C GLU A 205 -2.95 -6.39 -28.98
N ALA A 206 -3.84 -5.73 -28.24
CA ALA A 206 -5.29 -5.91 -28.35
C ALA A 206 -6.03 -4.56 -28.35
N THR A 207 -7.23 -4.55 -28.94
CA THR A 207 -8.14 -3.41 -28.94
C THR A 207 -9.58 -3.88 -28.78
N ARG A 208 -10.39 -3.10 -28.08
CA ARG A 208 -11.82 -3.30 -27.95
C ARG A 208 -12.50 -1.95 -27.86
N ALA A 209 -13.69 -1.83 -28.45
CA ALA A 209 -14.46 -0.60 -28.41
C ALA A 209 -15.95 -0.93 -28.32
N ASP A 210 -16.64 -0.17 -27.47
CA ASP A 210 -18.09 -0.19 -27.24
C ASP A 210 -18.59 1.24 -27.05
N PRO A 211 -19.90 1.50 -27.07
CA PRO A 211 -20.43 2.85 -26.89
C PRO A 211 -19.98 3.58 -25.60
N GLN A 212 -19.69 2.85 -24.52
CA GLN A 212 -19.28 3.45 -23.24
C GLN A 212 -17.76 3.53 -23.05
N ILE A 213 -16.98 2.75 -23.79
CA ILE A 213 -15.54 2.60 -23.55
C ILE A 213 -14.76 2.26 -24.81
N SER A 214 -13.52 2.71 -24.90
CA SER A 214 -12.54 2.23 -25.88
C SER A 214 -11.28 1.82 -25.14
N THR A 215 -10.78 0.60 -25.37
CA THR A 215 -9.61 0.05 -24.69
C THR A 215 -8.54 -0.41 -25.69
N LEU A 216 -7.29 -0.15 -25.33
CA LEU A 216 -6.11 -0.54 -26.10
C LEU A 216 -5.06 -1.12 -25.16
N THR A 217 -4.63 -2.36 -25.43
CA THR A 217 -3.55 -3.01 -24.69
C THR A 217 -2.24 -2.80 -25.42
N SER A 218 -1.31 -2.08 -24.81
CA SER A 218 0.03 -1.83 -25.35
C SER A 218 1.04 -2.76 -24.68
N ARG A 219 1.77 -3.54 -25.48
CA ARG A 219 2.92 -4.31 -25.02
C ARG A 219 4.19 -3.49 -25.23
N VAL A 220 4.75 -2.99 -24.13
CA VAL A 220 5.90 -2.07 -24.13
C VAL A 220 7.15 -2.81 -23.68
N HIS A 221 8.19 -2.76 -24.51
CA HIS A 221 9.51 -3.26 -24.18
C HIS A 221 10.28 -2.23 -23.35
N PHE A 222 10.88 -2.64 -22.25
CA PHE A 222 11.84 -1.84 -21.49
C PHE A 222 13.21 -2.50 -21.53
N ALA A 223 14.24 -1.69 -21.79
CA ALA A 223 15.59 -2.18 -21.88
C ALA A 223 16.61 -1.26 -21.21
N THR A 224 17.73 -1.84 -20.81
CA THR A 224 18.94 -1.11 -20.43
C THR A 224 20.17 -1.68 -21.14
N ALA A 225 21.12 -0.83 -21.52
CA ALA A 225 22.25 -1.25 -22.35
C ALA A 225 23.25 -2.16 -21.59
N ARG A 226 23.37 -1.99 -20.27
CA ARG A 226 24.27 -2.77 -19.42
C ARG A 226 23.84 -2.76 -17.97
N ILE A 227 24.25 -3.79 -17.23
CA ILE A 227 24.15 -3.84 -15.76
C ILE A 227 25.54 -3.57 -15.18
N PRO A 228 25.70 -2.61 -14.26
CA PRO A 228 26.99 -2.37 -13.60
C PRO A 228 27.46 -3.62 -12.84
N ALA A 229 28.75 -3.93 -12.94
CA ALA A 229 29.34 -4.98 -12.11
C ALA A 229 29.24 -4.59 -10.62
N PRO A 230 29.00 -5.56 -9.71
CA PRO A 230 29.00 -5.29 -8.28
C PRO A 230 30.32 -4.66 -7.82
N PRO A 231 30.30 -3.70 -6.87
CA PRO A 231 31.53 -3.13 -6.33
C PRO A 231 32.35 -4.21 -5.62
N LEU A 232 33.68 -4.13 -5.73
CA LEU A 232 34.60 -5.09 -5.08
C LEU A 232 34.50 -5.07 -3.54
N THR A 233 34.03 -3.96 -2.97
CA THR A 233 33.76 -3.81 -1.55
C THR A 233 32.25 -3.64 -1.33
N PRO A 234 31.63 -4.42 -0.42
CA PRO A 234 30.22 -4.26 -0.10
C PRO A 234 29.91 -2.83 0.34
N SER A 235 28.86 -2.24 -0.24
CA SER A 235 28.35 -0.94 0.20
C SER A 235 27.75 -1.06 1.60
N PRO A 236 27.96 -0.06 2.49
CA PRO A 236 27.27 -0.02 3.78
C PRO A 236 25.74 0.19 3.62
N VAL A 237 25.31 0.65 2.45
CA VAL A 237 23.89 0.70 2.06
C VAL A 237 23.59 -0.50 1.16
N PRO A 238 22.65 -1.38 1.53
CA PRO A 238 22.22 -2.48 0.69
C PRO A 238 21.77 -1.98 -0.69
N THR A 239 22.33 -2.53 -1.75
CA THR A 239 21.92 -2.23 -3.13
C THR A 239 20.99 -3.33 -3.63
N PRO A 240 19.84 -2.99 -4.24
CA PRO A 240 18.97 -4.00 -4.84
C PRO A 240 19.69 -4.78 -5.95
N THR A 241 19.39 -6.08 -6.07
CA THR A 241 19.90 -6.89 -7.20
C THR A 241 19.20 -6.50 -8.51
N PRO A 242 19.78 -6.79 -9.68
CA PRO A 242 19.05 -6.72 -10.96
C PRO A 242 17.83 -7.66 -10.96
N PRO A 243 16.92 -7.55 -11.97
CA PRO A 243 15.79 -8.45 -12.07
C PRO A 243 16.18 -9.93 -12.02
N GLN A 244 15.43 -10.76 -11.30
CA GLN A 244 15.71 -12.20 -11.15
C GLN A 244 14.66 -13.08 -11.83
N ALA A 245 13.42 -12.59 -11.96
CA ALA A 245 12.33 -13.29 -12.63
C ALA A 245 12.42 -13.28 -14.18
N THR A 246 13.39 -12.57 -14.78
CA THR A 246 13.59 -12.55 -16.24
C THR A 246 14.80 -13.37 -16.68
N PRO A 247 14.74 -14.07 -17.84
CA PRO A 247 15.90 -14.80 -18.36
C PRO A 247 17.12 -13.91 -18.69
N ASP A 248 16.89 -12.68 -19.17
CA ASP A 248 17.92 -11.64 -19.30
C ASP A 248 17.49 -10.43 -18.45
N PRO A 249 18.26 -10.04 -17.42
CA PRO A 249 17.92 -8.92 -16.54
C PRO A 249 17.97 -7.55 -17.22
N ARG A 250 18.39 -7.45 -18.49
CA ARG A 250 18.48 -6.19 -19.25
C ARG A 250 17.23 -5.87 -20.08
N SER A 251 16.32 -6.81 -20.23
CA SER A 251 15.19 -6.73 -21.17
C SER A 251 13.94 -7.35 -20.57
N MET A 252 12.81 -6.65 -20.71
CA MET A 252 11.52 -7.09 -20.19
C MET A 252 10.35 -6.43 -20.93
N PHE A 253 9.17 -7.05 -20.86
CA PHE A 253 7.94 -6.51 -21.40
C PHE A 253 6.92 -6.23 -20.30
N PHE A 254 6.14 -5.17 -20.50
CA PHE A 254 4.94 -4.89 -19.72
C PHE A 254 3.75 -4.71 -20.67
N SER A 255 2.58 -5.23 -20.32
CA SER A 255 1.34 -4.95 -21.05
C SER A 255 0.48 -3.98 -20.24
N PHE A 256 0.19 -2.81 -20.81
CA PHE A 256 -0.66 -1.77 -20.21
C PHE A 256 -1.99 -1.70 -20.94
N VAL A 257 -3.09 -1.77 -20.20
CA VAL A 257 -4.45 -1.60 -20.71
C VAL A 257 -4.86 -0.16 -20.47
N TYR A 258 -5.01 0.60 -21.56
CA TYR A 258 -5.50 1.97 -21.53
C TYR A 258 -6.99 1.99 -21.80
N SER A 259 -7.75 2.59 -20.90
CA SER A 259 -9.22 2.67 -20.99
C SER A 259 -9.66 4.11 -21.12
N PHE A 260 -10.45 4.39 -22.16
CA PHE A 260 -11.13 5.66 -22.40
C PHE A 260 -12.62 5.46 -22.11
N ARG A 261 -13.10 5.89 -20.94
CA ARG A 261 -14.47 5.64 -20.48
C ARG A 261 -15.30 6.92 -20.48
N ALA A 262 -16.51 6.83 -21.00
CA ALA A 262 -17.50 7.90 -20.89
C ALA A 262 -17.86 8.14 -19.42
N LEU A 263 -17.94 9.41 -19.04
CA LEU A 263 -18.45 9.79 -17.73
C LEU A 263 -19.98 9.71 -17.72
N PRO A 264 -20.61 9.42 -16.57
CA PRO A 264 -22.06 9.53 -16.45
C PRO A 264 -22.54 10.94 -16.86
N GLU A 265 -23.56 10.98 -17.73
CA GLU A 265 -24.15 12.25 -18.20
C GLU A 265 -24.75 13.05 -17.04
N GLN A 266 -25.47 12.36 -16.15
CA GLN A 266 -25.99 12.91 -14.91
C GLN A 266 -25.00 12.62 -13.77
N PRO A 267 -24.38 13.63 -13.16
CA PRO A 267 -23.51 13.44 -12.00
C PRO A 267 -24.26 12.78 -10.84
N ALA A 268 -23.62 11.85 -10.14
CA ALA A 268 -24.18 11.30 -8.91
C ALA A 268 -24.33 12.36 -7.80
N ALA A 269 -25.25 12.11 -6.88
CA ALA A 269 -25.35 12.91 -5.66
C ALA A 269 -24.07 12.76 -4.81
N VAL A 270 -23.46 13.89 -4.48
CA VAL A 270 -22.27 13.96 -3.61
C VAL A 270 -22.67 13.61 -2.17
N ARG A 271 -21.81 12.85 -1.49
CA ARG A 271 -21.91 12.59 -0.04
C ARG A 271 -20.67 13.15 0.62
N LEU A 272 -20.81 14.11 1.54
CA LEU A 272 -19.66 14.68 2.25
C LEU A 272 -19.09 13.64 3.23
N ALA A 273 -17.77 13.63 3.36
CA ALA A 273 -17.09 12.76 4.32
C ALA A 273 -17.13 13.36 5.73
N ASP A 274 -17.16 12.48 6.73
CA ASP A 274 -17.04 12.85 8.14
C ASP A 274 -15.82 12.15 8.75
N PRO A 275 -14.90 12.89 9.39
CA PRO A 275 -13.67 12.32 9.92
C PRO A 275 -13.91 11.38 11.10
N ARG A 276 -15.13 11.19 11.60
CA ARG A 276 -15.40 10.17 12.63
C ARG A 276 -15.54 8.75 12.04
N LEU A 277 -15.70 8.64 10.72
CA LEU A 277 -15.85 7.39 9.98
C LEU A 277 -14.73 7.24 8.95
N GLY A 278 -14.52 6.00 8.52
CA GLY A 278 -13.44 5.61 7.64
C GLY A 278 -13.88 5.42 6.21
N HIS A 279 -13.98 6.51 5.47
CA HIS A 279 -14.22 6.46 4.03
C HIS A 279 -13.03 7.00 3.24
N PHE A 280 -12.72 6.36 2.12
CA PHE A 280 -11.92 6.98 1.09
C PHE A 280 -12.67 8.19 0.51
N THR A 281 -11.91 9.18 0.06
CA THR A 281 -12.51 10.45 -0.39
C THR A 281 -11.91 10.96 -1.68
N GLU A 282 -12.77 11.48 -2.57
CA GLU A 282 -12.35 12.43 -3.59
C GLU A 282 -12.36 13.85 -3.01
N SER A 283 -11.24 14.56 -3.12
CA SER A 283 -11.04 15.83 -2.41
C SER A 283 -10.57 16.95 -3.32
N TYR A 284 -11.05 18.17 -3.08
CA TYR A 284 -10.60 19.37 -3.78
C TYR A 284 -10.63 20.58 -2.86
N SER A 285 -9.93 21.65 -3.23
CA SER A 285 -9.98 22.96 -2.60
C SER A 285 -10.92 23.87 -3.41
N ASN A 286 -12.03 24.31 -2.81
CA ASN A 286 -12.91 25.31 -3.41
C ASN A 286 -12.35 26.72 -3.15
N LEU A 287 -11.77 27.33 -4.19
CA LEU A 287 -11.20 28.67 -4.14
C LEU A 287 -12.13 29.74 -4.76
N GLY A 288 -13.41 29.40 -4.92
CA GLY A 288 -14.45 30.35 -5.38
C GLY A 288 -15.08 31.20 -4.28
N ASP A 289 -14.81 30.88 -3.01
CA ASP A 289 -15.36 31.53 -1.81
C ASP A 289 -14.19 31.85 -0.85
N ASP A 290 -13.94 33.14 -0.62
CA ASP A 290 -12.86 33.64 0.21
C ASP A 290 -13.24 33.81 1.70
N LEU A 291 -14.51 33.55 2.06
CA LEU A 291 -15.00 33.65 3.43
C LEU A 291 -14.78 32.36 4.23
N LYS A 292 -14.62 31.22 3.56
CA LYS A 292 -14.38 29.93 4.23
C LYS A 292 -12.94 29.78 4.67
N ALA A 293 -12.72 29.69 5.99
CA ALA A 293 -11.39 29.47 6.56
C ALA A 293 -10.72 28.17 6.10
N ASN A 294 -11.50 27.12 5.83
CA ASN A 294 -11.01 25.88 5.21
C ASN A 294 -11.72 25.64 3.88
N PRO A 295 -11.04 25.79 2.73
CA PRO A 295 -11.63 25.57 1.42
C PRO A 295 -11.68 24.09 1.01
N ARG A 296 -11.09 23.16 1.79
CA ARG A 296 -11.07 21.74 1.45
C ARG A 296 -12.46 21.11 1.56
N VAL A 297 -12.84 20.40 0.51
CA VAL A 297 -14.05 19.59 0.43
C VAL A 297 -13.63 18.13 0.25
N HIS A 298 -14.26 17.24 1.01
CA HIS A 298 -14.02 15.80 0.99
C HIS A 298 -15.33 15.09 0.67
N MET A 299 -15.37 14.36 -0.46
CA MET A 299 -16.53 13.62 -0.93
C MET A 299 -16.27 12.13 -0.75
N VAL A 300 -17.17 11.41 -0.10
CA VAL A 300 -17.09 9.95 0.09
C VAL A 300 -17.03 9.27 -1.27
N ALA A 301 -16.04 8.39 -1.43
CA ALA A 301 -15.99 7.49 -2.56
C ALA A 301 -17.06 6.41 -2.41
N ARG A 302 -18.05 6.36 -3.31
CA ARG A 302 -19.14 5.38 -3.22
C ARG A 302 -19.74 5.05 -4.58
N TRP A 303 -20.31 3.85 -4.72
CA TRP A 303 -21.12 3.50 -5.88
C TRP A 303 -22.44 4.27 -5.90
N ARG A 304 -22.97 4.56 -7.10
CA ARG A 304 -24.32 5.06 -7.26
C ARG A 304 -25.32 3.93 -7.04
N LEU A 305 -26.13 4.04 -5.98
CA LEU A 305 -27.21 3.11 -5.69
C LEU A 305 -28.54 3.85 -5.51
N GLU A 306 -29.50 3.50 -6.36
CA GLU A 306 -30.86 4.04 -6.34
C GLU A 306 -31.83 2.87 -6.32
N LYS A 307 -32.88 2.94 -5.49
CA LYS A 307 -33.88 1.88 -5.43
C LYS A 307 -34.70 1.86 -6.72
N LYS A 308 -34.93 0.66 -7.26
CA LYS A 308 -35.86 0.45 -8.37
C LYS A 308 -37.29 0.84 -8.01
N ASP A 309 -37.72 0.53 -6.78
CA ASP A 309 -38.92 1.08 -6.15
C ASP A 309 -38.52 1.96 -4.96
N PRO A 310 -38.51 3.30 -5.13
CA PRO A 310 -38.16 4.24 -4.07
C PRO A 310 -39.09 4.19 -2.85
N ALA A 311 -40.33 3.73 -3.00
CA ALA A 311 -41.32 3.66 -1.92
C ALA A 311 -41.23 2.35 -1.12
N ALA A 312 -40.66 1.29 -1.68
CA ALA A 312 -40.50 0.03 -0.99
C ALA A 312 -39.48 0.13 0.15
N ALA A 313 -39.79 -0.49 1.29
CA ALA A 313 -38.87 -0.61 2.42
C ALA A 313 -37.57 -1.31 2.00
N LEU A 314 -37.70 -2.38 1.20
CA LEU A 314 -36.61 -3.16 0.63
C LEU A 314 -36.82 -3.28 -0.89
N SER A 315 -35.83 -2.85 -1.69
CA SER A 315 -35.88 -2.89 -3.16
C SER A 315 -34.52 -3.27 -3.74
N GLU A 316 -34.52 -3.97 -4.87
CA GLU A 316 -33.33 -4.08 -5.71
C GLU A 316 -32.88 -2.68 -6.18
N PRO A 317 -31.58 -2.44 -6.38
CA PRO A 317 -31.11 -1.20 -6.99
C PRO A 317 -31.42 -1.18 -8.49
N VAL A 318 -31.48 0.02 -9.08
CA VAL A 318 -31.55 0.20 -10.54
C VAL A 318 -30.32 -0.39 -11.23
N GLN A 319 -29.14 -0.16 -10.64
CA GLN A 319 -27.86 -0.72 -11.08
C GLN A 319 -27.20 -1.40 -9.87
N PRO A 320 -27.15 -2.74 -9.82
CA PRO A 320 -26.41 -3.45 -8.78
C PRO A 320 -24.90 -3.34 -8.99
N ILE A 321 -24.14 -3.47 -7.91
CA ILE A 321 -22.68 -3.56 -7.96
C ILE A 321 -22.34 -5.02 -8.30
N VAL A 322 -21.91 -5.26 -9.54
CA VAL A 322 -21.59 -6.61 -10.03
C VAL A 322 -20.08 -6.80 -10.02
N TYR A 323 -19.59 -7.68 -9.14
CA TYR A 323 -18.21 -8.16 -9.15
C TYR A 323 -18.10 -9.39 -10.05
N TRP A 324 -17.25 -9.28 -11.07
CA TRP A 324 -16.89 -10.38 -11.95
C TRP A 324 -15.66 -11.11 -11.40
N MET A 325 -15.85 -12.39 -11.12
CA MET A 325 -14.80 -13.30 -10.71
C MET A 325 -14.06 -13.77 -11.96
N ASP A 326 -12.77 -13.40 -12.06
CA ASP A 326 -11.95 -13.73 -13.21
C ASP A 326 -11.83 -15.25 -13.42
N LYS A 327 -11.68 -15.68 -14.67
CA LYS A 327 -11.45 -17.09 -15.00
C LYS A 327 -10.19 -17.66 -14.33
N ASN A 328 -9.22 -16.82 -14.00
CA ASN A 328 -7.97 -17.21 -13.37
C ASN A 328 -8.07 -17.55 -11.87
N ILE A 329 -9.22 -17.29 -11.22
CA ILE A 329 -9.45 -17.68 -9.82
C ILE A 329 -9.47 -19.21 -9.72
N PRO A 330 -8.62 -19.84 -8.87
CA PRO A 330 -8.62 -21.28 -8.69
C PRO A 330 -10.00 -21.80 -8.28
N THR A 331 -10.49 -22.83 -8.99
CA THR A 331 -11.86 -23.33 -8.84
C THR A 331 -12.23 -23.66 -7.40
N LYS A 332 -11.29 -24.20 -6.61
CA LYS A 332 -11.53 -24.54 -5.20
C LYS A 332 -11.86 -23.35 -4.31
N TYR A 333 -11.48 -22.12 -4.67
CA TYR A 333 -11.74 -20.91 -3.85
C TYR A 333 -12.92 -20.08 -4.33
N ARG A 334 -13.51 -20.40 -5.51
CA ARG A 334 -14.57 -19.60 -6.11
C ARG A 334 -15.78 -19.40 -5.18
N GLU A 335 -16.17 -20.44 -4.44
CA GLU A 335 -17.28 -20.32 -3.48
C GLU A 335 -16.95 -19.44 -2.27
N ALA A 336 -15.72 -19.49 -1.74
CA ALA A 336 -15.30 -18.60 -0.67
C ALA A 336 -15.23 -17.14 -1.13
N VAL A 337 -14.70 -16.90 -2.34
CA VAL A 337 -14.68 -15.57 -2.96
C VAL A 337 -16.10 -15.04 -3.13
N LYS A 338 -17.00 -15.84 -3.73
CA LYS A 338 -18.41 -15.49 -3.89
C LYS A 338 -19.08 -15.18 -2.54
N ALA A 339 -18.83 -15.99 -1.52
CA ALA A 339 -19.38 -15.78 -0.19
C ALA A 339 -18.87 -14.48 0.46
N GLY A 340 -17.59 -14.13 0.27
CA GLY A 340 -17.02 -12.88 0.78
C GLY A 340 -17.63 -11.64 0.12
N ILE A 341 -17.87 -11.69 -1.20
CA ILE A 341 -18.56 -10.61 -1.94
C ILE A 341 -19.99 -10.44 -1.44
N LEU A 342 -20.76 -11.53 -1.39
CA LEU A 342 -22.19 -11.49 -1.10
C LEU A 342 -22.50 -11.18 0.37
N GLU A 343 -21.53 -11.32 1.27
CA GLU A 343 -21.70 -11.01 2.70
C GLU A 343 -22.14 -9.55 2.91
N TRP A 344 -21.68 -8.62 2.07
CA TRP A 344 -22.02 -7.21 2.14
C TRP A 344 -23.51 -6.90 1.91
N ASN A 345 -24.28 -7.81 1.31
CA ASN A 345 -25.73 -7.65 1.21
C ASN A 345 -26.40 -7.57 2.59
N LYS A 346 -25.84 -8.20 3.64
CA LYS A 346 -26.34 -8.03 5.01
C LYS A 346 -26.39 -6.57 5.45
N ALA A 347 -25.41 -5.77 5.06
CA ALA A 347 -25.36 -4.34 5.39
C ALA A 347 -26.32 -3.52 4.52
N PHE A 348 -26.38 -3.83 3.21
CA PHE A 348 -27.28 -3.17 2.27
C PHE A 348 -28.77 -3.42 2.54
N GLU A 349 -29.14 -4.64 2.96
CA GLU A 349 -30.51 -4.98 3.31
C GLU A 349 -31.03 -4.15 4.49
N LYS A 350 -30.18 -3.84 5.48
CA LYS A 350 -30.54 -2.99 6.62
C LYS A 350 -30.84 -1.54 6.24
N ILE A 351 -30.34 -1.08 5.10
CA ILE A 351 -30.61 0.26 4.56
C ILE A 351 -31.59 0.24 3.39
N GLY A 352 -32.24 -0.91 3.17
CA GLY A 352 -33.36 -1.06 2.24
C GLY A 352 -32.97 -1.49 0.83
N PHE A 353 -31.74 -1.93 0.58
CA PHE A 353 -31.35 -2.51 -0.70
C PHE A 353 -31.28 -4.03 -0.64
N LYS A 354 -32.01 -4.69 -1.55
CA LYS A 354 -31.92 -6.13 -1.77
C LYS A 354 -30.95 -6.41 -2.91
N ASP A 355 -30.12 -7.45 -2.80
CA ASP A 355 -29.22 -7.89 -3.88
C ASP A 355 -28.37 -6.73 -4.47
N ALA A 356 -27.94 -5.81 -3.59
CA ALA A 356 -27.17 -4.63 -3.97
C ALA A 356 -25.82 -4.99 -4.57
N VAL A 357 -25.21 -6.04 -4.02
CA VAL A 357 -23.95 -6.61 -4.46
C VAL A 357 -24.20 -7.97 -5.08
N GLN A 358 -23.62 -8.21 -6.25
CA GLN A 358 -23.71 -9.48 -6.98
C GLN A 358 -22.32 -9.99 -7.30
N ALA A 359 -22.16 -11.32 -7.27
CA ALA A 359 -20.95 -12.01 -7.68
C ALA A 359 -21.25 -12.90 -8.88
N ARG A 360 -20.52 -12.73 -9.98
CA ARG A 360 -20.69 -13.49 -11.22
C ARG A 360 -19.37 -14.09 -11.67
N GLN A 361 -19.37 -15.37 -12.02
CA GLN A 361 -18.22 -15.97 -12.68
C GLN A 361 -18.14 -15.45 -14.12
N GLN A 362 -16.98 -14.92 -14.50
CA GLN A 362 -16.71 -14.60 -15.91
C GLN A 362 -16.79 -15.91 -16.74
N PRO A 363 -17.57 -15.94 -17.83
CA PRO A 363 -17.62 -17.08 -18.75
C PRO A 363 -16.26 -17.36 -19.40
N ASP A 364 -15.96 -18.63 -19.66
CA ASP A 364 -14.69 -19.02 -20.31
C ASP A 364 -14.58 -18.50 -21.76
N ASP A 365 -15.73 -18.27 -22.42
CA ASP A 365 -15.88 -17.76 -23.78
C ASP A 365 -16.14 -16.24 -23.85
N ALA A 366 -15.98 -15.52 -22.73
CA ALA A 366 -16.10 -14.07 -22.70
C ALA A 366 -15.10 -13.41 -23.68
N ASP A 367 -15.62 -12.51 -24.53
CA ASP A 367 -14.85 -11.73 -25.50
C ASP A 367 -14.38 -10.37 -24.95
N TRP A 368 -14.58 -10.15 -23.65
CA TRP A 368 -14.19 -8.96 -22.90
C TRP A 368 -13.22 -9.33 -21.77
N ASP A 369 -12.36 -8.38 -21.40
CA ASP A 369 -11.38 -8.53 -20.33
C ASP A 369 -11.88 -7.84 -19.07
N ASN A 370 -11.74 -8.48 -17.91
CA ASN A 370 -12.05 -7.84 -16.65
C ASN A 370 -11.17 -6.62 -16.42
N MET A 371 -9.97 -6.52 -17.01
CA MET A 371 -9.05 -5.36 -16.92
C MET A 371 -9.59 -4.05 -17.54
N ASP A 372 -10.75 -4.08 -18.20
CA ASP A 372 -11.41 -2.87 -18.66
C ASP A 372 -12.04 -2.08 -17.52
N SER A 373 -12.20 -0.77 -17.70
CA SER A 373 -12.76 0.07 -16.64
C SER A 373 -14.28 0.08 -16.67
N THR A 374 -14.98 -1.02 -17.01
CA THR A 374 -16.46 -1.11 -16.97
C THR A 374 -16.97 -2.26 -16.11
N HIS A 375 -16.09 -3.18 -15.72
CA HIS A 375 -16.45 -4.37 -14.96
C HIS A 375 -15.67 -4.40 -13.65
N ALA A 376 -16.34 -4.11 -12.53
CA ALA A 376 -15.74 -4.36 -11.24
C ALA A 376 -15.39 -5.85 -11.13
N SER A 377 -14.18 -6.17 -10.68
CA SER A 377 -13.65 -7.53 -10.82
C SER A 377 -12.80 -7.98 -9.65
N ILE A 378 -12.63 -9.31 -9.53
CA ILE A 378 -11.67 -9.95 -8.64
C ILE A 378 -10.75 -10.82 -9.48
N ARG A 379 -9.44 -10.62 -9.36
CA ARG A 379 -8.43 -11.25 -10.20
C ARG A 379 -7.34 -11.89 -9.35
N TRP A 380 -6.96 -13.11 -9.72
CA TRP A 380 -5.79 -13.76 -9.15
C TRP A 380 -4.52 -13.34 -9.89
N PHE A 381 -3.43 -13.17 -9.17
CA PHE A 381 -2.12 -12.94 -9.78
C PHE A 381 -1.01 -13.58 -8.96
N THR A 382 0.18 -13.64 -9.54
CA THR A 382 1.30 -14.37 -8.96
C THR A 382 2.60 -13.63 -9.16
N GLY A 383 3.51 -13.73 -8.20
CA GLY A 383 4.85 -13.16 -8.26
C GLY A 383 5.83 -13.97 -7.43
N ALA A 384 7.12 -13.75 -7.63
CA ALA A 384 8.19 -14.45 -6.93
C ALA A 384 8.30 -14.05 -5.44
N ASP A 385 7.96 -12.79 -5.12
CA ASP A 385 8.08 -12.17 -3.79
C ASP A 385 6.79 -11.46 -3.35
N VAL A 386 5.64 -11.80 -3.98
CA VAL A 386 4.38 -11.11 -3.67
C VAL A 386 3.60 -11.74 -2.52
N GLY A 387 3.08 -10.87 -1.66
CA GLY A 387 2.28 -11.28 -0.51
C GLY A 387 0.87 -10.69 -0.43
N PHE A 388 0.45 -9.72 -1.25
CA PHE A 388 -0.69 -8.87 -0.92
C PHE A 388 -2.01 -9.17 -1.66
N ALA A 389 -3.08 -8.56 -1.16
CA ALA A 389 -4.33 -8.30 -1.87
C ALA A 389 -4.58 -6.78 -1.85
N ILE A 390 -5.35 -6.28 -2.81
CA ILE A 390 -5.64 -4.85 -2.93
C ILE A 390 -7.00 -4.62 -3.58
N GLY A 391 -7.78 -3.66 -3.07
CA GLY A 391 -9.10 -3.26 -3.58
C GLY A 391 -9.16 -1.82 -4.11
N PRO A 392 -8.43 -1.47 -5.18
CA PRO A 392 -8.43 -0.15 -5.78
C PRO A 392 -9.75 0.16 -6.52
N SER A 393 -10.01 1.44 -6.73
CA SER A 393 -11.17 1.93 -7.50
C SER A 393 -10.85 3.18 -8.31
N ASN A 394 -11.40 3.22 -9.53
CA ASN A 394 -11.46 4.40 -10.38
C ASN A 394 -12.73 5.20 -10.05
N ARG A 395 -12.63 6.54 -9.99
CA ARG A 395 -13.70 7.39 -9.46
C ARG A 395 -13.96 8.58 -10.37
N ASP A 396 -15.21 9.04 -10.40
CA ASP A 396 -15.54 10.34 -10.98
C ASP A 396 -15.09 11.44 -10.01
N PRO A 397 -14.04 12.23 -10.32
CA PRO A 397 -13.57 13.27 -9.42
C PRO A 397 -14.62 14.36 -9.22
N ARG A 398 -15.62 14.49 -10.10
CA ARG A 398 -16.68 15.49 -9.95
C ARG A 398 -17.57 15.21 -8.74
N THR A 399 -17.76 13.93 -8.38
CA THR A 399 -18.78 13.51 -7.40
C THR A 399 -18.29 12.56 -6.32
N GLY A 400 -17.16 11.88 -6.52
CA GLY A 400 -16.74 10.73 -5.70
C GLY A 400 -17.41 9.42 -6.09
N GLU A 401 -18.17 9.37 -7.19
CA GLU A 401 -18.79 8.14 -7.66
C GLU A 401 -17.72 7.11 -8.05
N ILE A 402 -17.74 5.93 -7.43
CA ILE A 402 -16.94 4.79 -7.89
C ILE A 402 -17.54 4.31 -9.20
N LEU A 403 -16.70 4.32 -10.24
CA LEU A 403 -17.09 3.91 -11.57
C LEU A 403 -16.69 2.45 -11.84
N ASP A 404 -15.56 2.04 -11.28
CA ASP A 404 -14.93 0.75 -11.53
C ASP A 404 -14.00 0.38 -10.34
N ALA A 405 -13.81 -0.92 -10.10
CA ALA A 405 -13.01 -1.41 -8.99
C ALA A 405 -12.42 -2.82 -9.26
N ASP A 406 -11.13 -2.98 -9.00
CA ASP A 406 -10.37 -4.15 -9.46
C ASP A 406 -9.60 -4.80 -8.33
N ILE A 407 -10.23 -5.76 -7.65
CA ILE A 407 -9.60 -6.47 -6.56
C ILE A 407 -8.51 -7.39 -7.12
N GLY A 408 -7.26 -7.13 -6.76
CA GLY A 408 -6.13 -8.01 -7.04
C GLY A 408 -5.86 -8.90 -5.83
N MET A 409 -5.83 -10.22 -6.03
CA MET A 409 -5.44 -11.18 -5.00
C MET A 409 -4.23 -11.99 -5.46
N SER A 410 -3.15 -11.96 -4.69
CA SER A 410 -2.04 -12.87 -4.94
C SER A 410 -2.46 -14.32 -4.69
N ASP A 411 -1.66 -15.30 -5.09
CA ASP A 411 -2.03 -16.72 -4.94
C ASP A 411 -1.45 -17.42 -3.72
N VAL A 412 -1.01 -16.61 -2.76
CA VAL A 412 -0.47 -16.96 -1.45
C VAL A 412 -1.29 -18.04 -0.72
N PHE A 413 -2.63 -17.97 -0.74
CA PHE A 413 -3.48 -19.00 -0.12
C PHE A 413 -3.53 -20.30 -0.93
N GLY A 414 -3.41 -20.22 -2.27
CA GLY A 414 -3.51 -21.35 -3.19
C GLY A 414 -2.25 -22.19 -3.31
N ARG A 415 -1.07 -21.57 -3.20
CA ARG A 415 0.22 -22.26 -3.08
C ARG A 415 0.52 -22.72 -1.64
N GLY A 416 -0.30 -22.27 -0.69
CA GLY A 416 -0.18 -22.48 0.75
C GLY A 416 0.69 -21.42 1.41
N SER A 417 0.24 -20.86 2.54
CA SER A 417 1.07 -20.00 3.43
C SER A 417 2.43 -20.62 3.77
N ARG A 418 2.47 -21.96 3.77
CA ARG A 418 3.66 -22.79 3.96
C ARG A 418 4.71 -22.60 2.86
N ARG A 419 4.29 -22.38 1.60
CA ARG A 419 5.21 -22.17 0.48
C ARG A 419 5.83 -20.78 0.51
N LEU A 420 5.08 -19.72 0.88
CA LEU A 420 5.68 -18.42 1.21
C LEU A 420 6.68 -18.51 2.35
N ALA A 421 6.38 -19.21 3.44
CA ALA A 421 7.35 -19.43 4.51
C ALA A 421 8.58 -20.24 4.06
N THR A 422 8.45 -21.03 2.98
CA THR A 422 9.55 -21.79 2.38
C THR A 422 10.34 -20.93 1.39
N ASP A 423 9.67 -20.02 0.69
CA ASP A 423 10.26 -19.17 -0.33
C ASP A 423 10.87 -17.86 0.22
N ASP A 424 10.30 -17.34 1.30
CA ASP A 424 10.70 -16.13 2.05
C ASP A 424 11.56 -16.49 3.28
N VAL A 425 12.61 -17.30 3.07
CA VAL A 425 13.60 -17.65 4.13
C VAL A 425 14.72 -16.60 4.21
N LEU A 426 14.57 -15.46 3.53
CA LEU A 426 15.53 -14.36 3.55
C LEU A 426 15.52 -13.60 4.88
N GLY A 427 16.03 -14.25 5.93
CA GLY A 427 16.44 -13.65 7.19
C GLY A 427 15.35 -12.97 8.02
N PHE A 428 15.69 -12.58 9.24
CA PHE A 428 14.84 -11.76 10.12
C PHE A 428 14.63 -10.32 9.61
N GLN A 429 15.04 -10.03 8.38
CA GLN A 429 14.87 -8.76 7.69
C GLN A 429 13.81 -8.98 6.61
N GLY A 430 12.54 -8.97 7.01
CA GLY A 430 11.45 -8.98 6.05
C GLY A 430 11.62 -7.87 5.02
N HIS A 431 11.21 -8.11 3.78
CA HIS A 431 11.10 -7.06 2.78
C HIS A 431 10.28 -5.91 3.35
N ASP A 432 10.94 -4.77 3.55
CA ASP A 432 10.31 -3.58 4.08
C ASP A 432 9.50 -2.92 2.95
N HIS A 433 8.21 -3.22 2.87
CA HIS A 433 7.25 -2.59 1.96
C HIS A 433 7.25 -1.04 2.08
N ARG A 434 7.87 -0.47 3.12
CA ARG A 434 8.08 0.99 3.23
C ARG A 434 9.01 1.54 2.16
N HIS A 435 9.93 0.75 1.60
CA HIS A 435 10.78 1.19 0.49
C HIS A 435 9.97 1.45 -0.78
N ASP A 436 8.96 0.61 -1.04
CA ASP A 436 8.02 0.82 -2.14
C ASP A 436 7.13 2.03 -1.88
N ALA A 437 6.62 2.20 -0.64
CA ALA A 437 5.81 3.36 -0.26
C ALA A 437 6.57 4.69 -0.38
N ALA A 438 7.86 4.73 0.00
CA ALA A 438 8.70 5.93 -0.12
C ALA A 438 9.04 6.26 -1.58
N ALA A 439 9.30 5.25 -2.43
CA ALA A 439 9.50 5.44 -3.86
C ALA A 439 8.21 5.89 -4.57
N MET A 440 7.08 5.33 -4.17
CA MET A 440 5.76 5.73 -4.64
C MET A 440 5.48 7.18 -4.23
N ALA A 441 5.67 7.57 -2.97
CA ALA A 441 5.45 8.93 -2.48
C ALA A 441 6.21 10.03 -3.26
N TRP A 442 7.35 9.71 -3.88
CA TRP A 442 8.10 10.62 -4.76
C TRP A 442 7.42 10.89 -6.12
N MET A 443 6.46 10.07 -6.56
CA MET A 443 5.78 10.16 -7.87
C MET A 443 4.51 11.04 -7.87
N GLY A 444 4.26 11.81 -6.80
CA GLY A 444 3.13 12.75 -6.71
C GLY A 444 1.80 12.09 -6.34
N GLU A 445 0.67 12.81 -6.42
CA GLU A 445 -0.61 12.34 -5.87
C GLU A 445 -1.18 11.05 -6.53
N ARG A 446 -0.78 10.74 -7.78
CA ARG A 446 -1.07 9.46 -8.45
C ARG A 446 -0.64 8.26 -7.61
N SER A 447 0.39 8.42 -6.79
CA SER A 447 0.89 7.40 -5.87
C SER A 447 0.33 7.54 -4.45
N GLN A 448 -0.20 8.69 -4.05
CA GLN A 448 -0.85 8.85 -2.74
C GLN A 448 -2.17 8.07 -2.68
N ARG A 449 -3.00 8.12 -3.74
CA ARG A 449 -4.22 7.28 -3.82
C ARG A 449 -3.89 5.78 -3.80
N LEU A 450 -2.84 5.37 -4.52
CA LEU A 450 -2.34 3.99 -4.48
C LEU A 450 -1.74 3.63 -3.11
N ALA A 451 -1.04 4.55 -2.44
CA ALA A 451 -0.48 4.34 -1.11
C ALA A 451 -1.56 4.27 -0.02
N GLU A 452 -2.63 5.07 -0.11
CA GLU A 452 -3.83 4.95 0.74
C GLU A 452 -4.55 3.62 0.53
N GLN A 453 -4.42 3.01 -0.65
CA GLN A 453 -4.99 1.71 -1.00
C GLN A 453 -4.00 0.56 -0.80
N GLN A 454 -2.74 0.83 -0.38
CA GLN A 454 -1.79 -0.25 -0.11
C GLN A 454 -2.28 -1.10 1.06
N CYS A 455 -2.55 -2.36 0.77
CA CYS A 455 -3.02 -3.34 1.74
C CYS A 455 -1.99 -4.47 1.83
N SER A 456 -1.47 -4.76 3.03
CA SER A 456 -0.62 -5.94 3.28
C SER A 456 -1.39 -7.08 3.94
N TYR A 457 -2.72 -6.93 4.11
CA TYR A 457 -3.55 -7.82 4.93
C TYR A 457 -3.37 -9.27 4.53
N MET A 458 -3.41 -9.58 3.24
CA MET A 458 -3.24 -10.95 2.74
C MET A 458 -1.90 -11.58 3.13
N ALA A 459 -0.80 -10.83 3.04
CA ALA A 459 0.54 -11.31 3.38
C ALA A 459 0.58 -11.63 4.87
N ASP A 460 0.06 -10.68 5.64
CA ASP A 460 -0.01 -10.78 7.07
C ASP A 460 -0.89 -11.96 7.52
N GLN A 461 -2.06 -12.13 6.93
CA GLN A 461 -2.96 -13.26 7.14
C GLN A 461 -2.27 -14.60 6.80
N ALA A 462 -1.48 -14.66 5.74
CA ALA A 462 -0.74 -15.87 5.40
C ALA A 462 0.34 -16.23 6.44
N HIS A 463 1.08 -15.23 6.93
CA HIS A 463 2.05 -15.41 8.03
C HIS A 463 1.35 -15.85 9.34
N GLU A 464 0.23 -15.22 9.72
CA GLU A 464 -0.59 -15.70 10.85
C GLU A 464 -1.04 -17.15 10.63
N LEU A 465 -1.53 -17.48 9.44
CA LEU A 465 -2.01 -18.81 9.09
C LEU A 465 -0.90 -19.85 9.21
N GLY A 466 0.33 -19.53 8.79
CA GLY A 466 1.50 -20.38 8.97
C GLY A 466 1.75 -20.72 10.44
N PHE A 467 1.79 -19.70 11.30
CA PHE A 467 1.91 -19.87 12.75
C PHE A 467 0.77 -20.70 13.34
N ALA A 468 -0.47 -20.38 12.98
CA ALA A 468 -1.69 -21.04 13.46
C ALA A 468 -1.71 -22.53 13.08
N LEU A 469 -1.46 -22.85 11.81
CA LEU A 469 -1.46 -24.22 11.31
C LEU A 469 -0.37 -25.06 11.98
N ASP A 470 0.85 -24.52 12.15
CA ASP A 470 1.92 -25.26 12.80
C ASP A 470 1.63 -25.51 14.28
N LEU A 471 1.08 -24.52 15.00
CA LEU A 471 0.65 -24.72 16.38
C LEU A 471 -0.49 -25.76 16.46
N LEU A 472 -1.51 -25.67 15.62
CA LEU A 472 -2.67 -26.58 15.63
C LEU A 472 -2.29 -28.00 15.21
N ALA A 473 -1.41 -28.18 14.23
CA ALA A 473 -0.89 -29.49 13.86
C ALA A 473 -0.11 -30.15 15.00
N LEU A 474 0.75 -29.39 15.68
CA LEU A 474 1.58 -29.90 16.76
C LEU A 474 0.83 -30.05 18.10
N ARG A 475 -0.27 -29.31 18.28
CA ARG A 475 -1.06 -29.33 19.51
C ARG A 475 -2.25 -30.27 19.43
N ASP A 476 -3.02 -30.15 18.37
CA ASP A 476 -4.33 -30.78 18.22
C ASP A 476 -4.29 -31.95 17.22
N GLY A 477 -3.14 -32.20 16.56
CA GLY A 477 -3.00 -33.27 15.56
C GLY A 477 -3.69 -32.96 14.24
N MET A 478 -3.95 -31.68 13.94
CA MET A 478 -4.57 -31.25 12.69
C MET A 478 -3.78 -31.76 11.48
N ASP A 479 -4.47 -32.47 10.57
CA ASP A 479 -3.92 -32.80 9.25
C ASP A 479 -3.92 -31.56 8.37
N LEU A 480 -2.73 -31.17 7.96
CA LEU A 480 -2.44 -29.94 7.24
C LEU A 480 -2.86 -29.99 5.76
N ASN A 481 -3.13 -31.20 5.26
CA ASN A 481 -3.75 -31.41 3.95
C ASN A 481 -5.19 -31.92 4.09
N GLY A 482 -5.70 -31.97 5.32
CA GLY A 482 -7.01 -32.50 5.63
C GLY A 482 -8.13 -31.45 5.52
N PRO A 483 -9.39 -31.88 5.68
CA PRO A 483 -10.56 -31.01 5.55
C PRO A 483 -10.58 -29.83 6.52
N GLU A 484 -10.00 -29.96 7.72
CA GLU A 484 -9.97 -28.89 8.72
C GLU A 484 -9.05 -27.74 8.29
N ALA A 485 -7.86 -28.07 7.76
CA ALA A 485 -6.93 -27.07 7.22
C ALA A 485 -7.48 -26.40 5.95
N GLU A 486 -8.14 -27.16 5.07
CA GLU A 486 -8.81 -26.61 3.89
C GLU A 486 -9.95 -25.67 4.30
N ALA A 487 -10.80 -26.05 5.27
CA ALA A 487 -11.88 -25.20 5.76
C ALA A 487 -11.35 -23.87 6.34
N LEU A 488 -10.23 -23.91 7.06
CA LEU A 488 -9.57 -22.69 7.53
C LEU A 488 -9.06 -21.84 6.35
N ALA A 489 -8.42 -22.43 5.35
CA ALA A 489 -7.98 -21.70 4.16
C ALA A 489 -9.15 -21.02 3.42
N GLN A 490 -10.29 -21.71 3.28
CA GLN A 490 -11.51 -21.16 2.69
C GLN A 490 -12.06 -19.98 3.52
N ALA A 491 -12.07 -20.10 4.86
CA ALA A 491 -12.50 -19.02 5.74
C ALA A 491 -11.60 -17.78 5.63
N VAL A 492 -10.29 -17.97 5.48
CA VAL A 492 -9.33 -16.87 5.30
C VAL A 492 -9.50 -16.19 3.94
N VAL A 493 -9.73 -16.95 2.87
CA VAL A 493 -10.08 -16.37 1.56
C VAL A 493 -11.35 -15.54 1.66
N LYS A 494 -12.38 -16.05 2.36
CA LYS A 494 -13.61 -15.28 2.61
C LYS A 494 -13.31 -13.98 3.36
N ASP A 495 -12.53 -14.03 4.44
CA ASP A 495 -12.16 -12.86 5.26
C ASP A 495 -11.45 -11.78 4.43
N VAL A 496 -10.42 -12.16 3.68
CA VAL A 496 -9.69 -11.24 2.81
C VAL A 496 -10.60 -10.68 1.72
N VAL A 497 -11.46 -11.48 1.11
CA VAL A 497 -12.40 -10.96 0.09
C VAL A 497 -13.43 -10.00 0.70
N MET A 498 -13.96 -10.26 1.90
CA MET A 498 -14.81 -9.29 2.60
C MET A 498 -14.08 -7.96 2.83
N HIS A 499 -12.81 -8.02 3.23
CA HIS A 499 -11.95 -6.85 3.44
C HIS A 499 -11.75 -6.04 2.15
N GLU A 500 -11.30 -6.69 1.07
CA GLU A 500 -11.05 -5.99 -0.20
C GLU A 500 -12.33 -5.42 -0.82
N VAL A 501 -13.47 -6.13 -0.68
CA VAL A 501 -14.77 -5.59 -1.10
C VAL A 501 -15.15 -4.37 -0.25
N GLY A 502 -14.77 -4.32 1.03
CA GLY A 502 -14.94 -3.12 1.85
C GLY A 502 -14.21 -1.90 1.27
N HIS A 503 -12.97 -2.06 0.79
CA HIS A 503 -12.24 -0.99 0.11
C HIS A 503 -12.93 -0.54 -1.18
N THR A 504 -13.42 -1.47 -1.99
CA THR A 504 -14.13 -1.15 -3.24
C THR A 504 -15.53 -0.61 -2.99
N LEU A 505 -16.09 -0.74 -1.78
CA LEU A 505 -17.28 -0.02 -1.32
C LEU A 505 -16.97 1.37 -0.73
N GLY A 506 -15.69 1.74 -0.65
CA GLY A 506 -15.23 3.05 -0.21
C GLY A 506 -14.73 3.14 1.23
N LEU A 507 -14.53 2.01 1.92
CA LEU A 507 -14.11 1.99 3.32
C LEU A 507 -12.58 1.98 3.46
N LYS A 508 -12.07 2.68 4.48
CA LYS A 508 -10.66 2.62 4.92
C LYS A 508 -10.45 1.52 5.95
N HIS A 509 -9.18 1.21 6.24
CA HIS A 509 -8.82 0.31 7.34
C HIS A 509 -9.34 0.82 8.69
N ASN A 510 -9.68 -0.10 9.60
CA ASN A 510 -10.06 0.17 10.98
C ASN A 510 -9.27 -0.69 11.96
N PHE A 511 -8.04 -0.28 12.26
CA PHE A 511 -7.09 -0.93 13.16
C PHE A 511 -7.41 -0.79 14.66
N ARG A 512 -8.55 -0.16 14.99
CA ARG A 512 -9.04 -0.04 16.37
C ARG A 512 -10.16 -1.04 16.67
N SER A 513 -10.71 -1.68 15.65
CA SER A 513 -11.97 -2.42 15.78
C SER A 513 -11.86 -3.65 16.68
N SER A 514 -10.74 -4.37 16.63
CA SER A 514 -10.47 -5.55 17.46
C SER A 514 -10.57 -5.26 18.96
N THR A 515 -10.25 -4.03 19.37
CA THR A 515 -10.24 -3.57 20.77
C THR A 515 -11.63 -3.39 21.39
N THR A 516 -12.68 -3.69 20.63
CA THR A 516 -14.07 -3.53 21.05
C THR A 516 -14.78 -4.86 21.28
N VAL A 517 -14.09 -5.98 21.05
CA VAL A 517 -14.55 -7.34 21.35
C VAL A 517 -13.80 -7.85 22.58
N THR A 518 -14.53 -8.30 23.59
CA THR A 518 -13.90 -8.74 24.85
C THR A 518 -13.20 -10.09 24.72
N GLN A 519 -12.16 -10.33 25.53
CA GLN A 519 -11.52 -11.66 25.60
C GLN A 519 -12.51 -12.80 25.94
N ALA A 520 -13.60 -12.51 26.66
CA ALA A 520 -14.65 -13.49 26.95
C ALA A 520 -15.51 -13.80 25.71
N GLN A 521 -15.86 -12.78 24.93
CA GLN A 521 -16.59 -12.94 23.67
C GLN A 521 -15.76 -13.71 22.63
N LEU A 522 -14.45 -13.47 22.56
CA LEU A 522 -13.55 -14.23 21.69
C LEU A 522 -13.52 -15.73 22.02
N LYS A 523 -13.90 -16.13 23.23
CA LYS A 523 -13.99 -17.54 23.65
C LYS A 523 -15.37 -18.15 23.41
N ASP A 524 -16.35 -17.34 23.01
CA ASP A 524 -17.71 -17.77 22.73
C ASP A 524 -17.90 -17.98 21.21
N LYS A 525 -18.01 -19.25 20.82
CA LYS A 525 -18.20 -19.64 19.41
C LYS A 525 -19.45 -19.00 18.81
N ALA A 526 -20.58 -19.00 19.52
CA ALA A 526 -21.82 -18.44 19.01
C ALA A 526 -21.71 -16.93 18.81
N TYR A 527 -21.01 -16.23 19.71
CA TYR A 527 -20.72 -14.81 19.53
C TYR A 527 -19.87 -14.57 18.28
N THR A 528 -18.73 -15.26 18.15
CA THR A 528 -17.78 -15.05 17.05
C THR A 528 -18.37 -15.42 15.68
N GLU A 529 -19.27 -16.40 15.60
CA GLU A 529 -19.96 -16.76 14.36
C GLU A 529 -21.02 -15.71 13.97
N ALA A 530 -21.67 -15.08 14.95
CA ALA A 530 -22.71 -14.08 14.70
C ALA A 530 -22.17 -12.65 14.47
N ASN A 531 -21.02 -12.30 15.04
CA ASN A 531 -20.50 -10.93 15.08
C ASN A 531 -19.08 -10.78 14.52
N GLY A 532 -18.39 -11.88 14.20
CA GLY A 532 -16.96 -11.87 13.90
C GLY A 532 -16.09 -11.86 15.16
N ILE A 533 -14.78 -11.86 14.95
CA ILE A 533 -13.76 -11.70 16.02
C ILE A 533 -13.36 -10.24 16.23
N SER A 534 -13.83 -9.34 15.36
CA SER A 534 -13.67 -7.89 15.41
C SER A 534 -14.96 -7.22 14.94
N ASN A 535 -15.23 -5.99 15.38
CA ASN A 535 -16.43 -5.26 14.94
C ASN A 535 -16.31 -4.68 13.53
N SER A 536 -15.20 -4.94 12.82
CA SER A 536 -15.01 -4.60 11.42
C SER A 536 -14.16 -5.66 10.72
N VAL A 537 -14.51 -5.98 9.48
CA VAL A 537 -13.63 -6.74 8.58
C VAL A 537 -12.45 -5.89 8.09
N MET A 538 -12.49 -4.56 8.26
CA MET A 538 -11.43 -3.63 7.82
C MET A 538 -10.20 -3.59 8.75
N ASP A 539 -10.12 -4.47 9.75
CA ASP A 539 -9.00 -4.57 10.69
C ASP A 539 -8.01 -5.68 10.29
N TYR A 540 -6.74 -5.56 10.67
CA TYR A 540 -5.72 -6.60 10.44
C TYR A 540 -5.60 -7.51 11.66
N ASN A 541 -6.67 -8.27 11.91
CA ASN A 541 -6.78 -9.10 13.09
C ASN A 541 -5.72 -10.21 13.11
N ALA A 542 -5.16 -10.48 14.29
CA ALA A 542 -4.47 -11.74 14.50
C ALA A 542 -5.47 -12.89 14.72
N TYR A 543 -5.02 -14.13 14.54
CA TYR A 543 -5.93 -15.28 14.62
C TYR A 543 -6.32 -15.53 16.08
N ASN A 544 -7.58 -15.85 16.30
CA ASN A 544 -8.15 -16.11 17.62
C ASN A 544 -7.75 -17.50 18.16
N LEU A 545 -6.44 -17.75 18.27
CA LEU A 545 -5.90 -19.01 18.74
C LEU A 545 -6.15 -19.17 20.25
N PRO A 546 -6.81 -20.25 20.72
CA PRO A 546 -6.99 -20.49 22.14
C PRO A 546 -5.66 -20.90 22.79
N LEU A 547 -5.44 -20.56 24.06
CA LEU A 547 -4.42 -21.23 24.88
C LEU A 547 -4.84 -22.69 25.12
N LYS A 548 -3.89 -23.55 25.49
CA LYS A 548 -4.20 -24.94 25.87
C LYS A 548 -5.29 -25.00 26.94
N GLY A 549 -6.38 -25.70 26.65
CA GLY A 549 -7.52 -25.86 27.55
C GLY A 549 -8.59 -24.75 27.46
N GLU A 550 -8.36 -23.69 26.69
CA GLU A 550 -9.41 -22.71 26.36
C GLU A 550 -10.37 -23.26 25.28
N PRO A 551 -11.65 -22.84 25.28
CA PRO A 551 -12.60 -23.25 24.25
C PRO A 551 -12.18 -22.74 22.87
N LYS A 552 -12.47 -23.55 21.84
CA LYS A 552 -12.26 -23.14 20.43
C LYS A 552 -13.45 -22.30 19.96
N ALA A 553 -13.15 -21.20 19.28
CA ALA A 553 -14.11 -20.32 18.61
C ALA A 553 -13.65 -20.05 17.17
N SER A 554 -14.32 -19.15 16.44
CA SER A 554 -13.88 -18.77 15.10
C SER A 554 -12.47 -18.18 15.13
N LEU A 555 -11.58 -18.62 14.23
CA LEU A 555 -10.19 -18.18 14.18
C LEU A 555 -10.00 -16.84 13.46
N THR A 556 -10.89 -16.52 12.52
CA THR A 556 -10.86 -15.36 11.63
C THR A 556 -12.28 -14.78 11.48
N ASN A 557 -12.44 -13.61 10.87
CA ASN A 557 -13.79 -13.08 10.61
C ASN A 557 -14.50 -13.92 9.54
N THR A 558 -15.75 -14.27 9.83
CA THR A 558 -16.60 -15.02 8.89
C THR A 558 -17.88 -14.27 8.51
N THR A 559 -18.09 -13.08 9.09
CA THR A 559 -19.24 -12.19 8.89
C THR A 559 -18.81 -10.75 9.20
N LEU A 560 -19.63 -9.79 8.79
CA LEU A 560 -19.47 -8.36 9.11
C LEU A 560 -19.72 -8.05 10.58
N GLY A 561 -19.00 -7.07 11.11
CA GLY A 561 -19.16 -6.55 12.47
C GLY A 561 -19.93 -5.23 12.52
N ALA A 562 -20.22 -4.73 13.74
CA ALA A 562 -21.10 -3.57 13.95
C ALA A 562 -20.66 -2.29 13.21
N TYR A 563 -19.35 -2.05 13.09
CA TYR A 563 -18.80 -0.89 12.40
C TYR A 563 -19.09 -0.94 10.89
N ASP A 564 -18.98 -2.13 10.28
CA ASP A 564 -19.19 -2.29 8.83
C ASP A 564 -20.61 -1.87 8.42
N TYR A 565 -21.63 -2.30 9.20
CA TYR A 565 -23.01 -1.88 9.00
C TYR A 565 -23.18 -0.35 9.12
N TRP A 566 -22.50 0.26 10.08
CA TRP A 566 -22.58 1.70 10.33
C TRP A 566 -21.92 2.53 9.22
N ALA A 567 -20.74 2.11 8.75
CA ALA A 567 -20.03 2.76 7.67
C ALA A 567 -20.80 2.68 6.34
N ILE A 568 -21.45 1.55 6.06
CA ILE A 568 -22.35 1.39 4.91
C ILE A 568 -23.60 2.26 5.06
N GLU A 569 -24.17 2.34 6.27
CA GLU A 569 -25.33 3.22 6.51
C GLU A 569 -24.99 4.68 6.21
N TYR A 570 -23.85 5.18 6.67
CA TYR A 570 -23.42 6.55 6.38
C TYR A 570 -23.25 6.81 4.88
N ALA A 571 -22.60 5.90 4.17
CA ALA A 571 -22.27 6.09 2.75
C ALA A 571 -23.46 5.86 1.82
N TYR A 572 -24.36 4.92 2.12
CA TYR A 572 -25.32 4.41 1.13
C TYR A 572 -26.79 4.54 1.50
N LYS A 573 -27.15 4.91 2.74
CA LYS A 573 -28.56 5.06 3.12
C LYS A 573 -29.24 6.11 2.21
N PRO A 574 -30.38 5.76 1.58
CA PRO A 574 -31.18 6.73 0.84
C PRO A 574 -31.74 7.79 1.79
N ILE A 575 -31.44 9.06 1.53
CA ILE A 575 -31.88 10.20 2.34
C ILE A 575 -32.31 11.31 1.38
N ALA A 576 -33.39 12.02 1.70
CA ALA A 576 -33.83 13.18 0.93
C ALA A 576 -32.80 14.32 1.03
N ALA A 577 -32.55 15.02 -0.08
CA ALA A 577 -31.46 16.00 -0.18
C ALA A 577 -31.58 17.15 0.85
N ASP A 578 -32.79 17.58 1.18
CA ASP A 578 -33.09 18.60 2.18
C ASP A 578 -32.86 18.14 3.63
N GLN A 579 -32.80 16.82 3.86
CA GLN A 579 -32.59 16.20 5.17
C GLN A 579 -31.20 15.60 5.35
N GLU A 580 -30.43 15.47 4.26
CA GLU A 580 -29.19 14.68 4.23
C GLU A 580 -28.20 15.11 5.32
N ALA A 581 -27.90 16.40 5.42
CA ALA A 581 -26.94 16.91 6.41
C ALA A 581 -27.36 16.56 7.85
N ALA A 582 -28.64 16.67 8.18
CA ALA A 582 -29.15 16.40 9.52
C ALA A 582 -29.11 14.89 9.85
N GLU A 583 -29.50 14.03 8.91
CA GLU A 583 -29.48 12.58 9.10
C GLU A 583 -28.05 12.03 9.17
N LEU A 584 -27.14 12.51 8.33
CA LEU A 584 -25.72 12.13 8.40
C LEU A 584 -25.09 12.54 9.71
N ALA A 585 -25.41 13.73 10.23
CA ALA A 585 -24.95 14.17 11.54
C ALA A 585 -25.42 13.22 12.66
N LYS A 586 -26.68 12.76 12.60
CA LYS A 586 -27.22 11.75 13.54
C LYS A 586 -26.50 10.40 13.41
N ILE A 587 -26.30 9.91 12.19
CA ILE A 587 -25.58 8.66 11.94
C ILE A 587 -24.16 8.76 12.52
N ALA A 588 -23.42 9.82 12.21
CA ALA A 588 -22.04 10.00 12.64
C ALA A 588 -21.91 10.30 14.15
N ALA A 589 -22.95 10.83 14.80
CA ALA A 589 -22.97 11.03 16.26
C ALA A 589 -22.90 9.72 17.07
N ARG A 590 -23.25 8.58 16.45
CA ARG A 590 -23.06 7.25 17.06
C ARG A 590 -21.59 6.82 17.17
N SER A 591 -20.64 7.60 16.66
CA SER A 591 -19.19 7.39 16.87
C SER A 591 -18.75 7.24 18.34
N THR A 592 -19.61 7.61 19.29
CA THR A 592 -19.38 7.41 20.73
C THR A 592 -19.76 6.01 21.24
N ASP A 593 -20.43 5.19 20.42
CA ASP A 593 -20.67 3.77 20.72
C ASP A 593 -19.32 3.01 20.66
N PRO A 594 -18.91 2.32 21.74
CA PRO A 594 -17.67 1.56 21.75
C PRO A 594 -17.53 0.56 20.61
N LYS A 595 -18.63 -0.04 20.12
CA LYS A 595 -18.59 -1.00 19.00
C LYS A 595 -18.25 -0.37 17.65
N LEU A 596 -18.32 0.96 17.56
CA LEU A 596 -18.07 1.75 16.36
C LEU A 596 -16.72 2.48 16.41
N ALA A 597 -15.83 2.06 17.32
CA ALA A 597 -14.50 2.64 17.44
C ALA A 597 -13.74 2.57 16.11
N TYR A 598 -13.03 3.65 15.79
CA TYR A 598 -12.34 3.82 14.53
C TYR A 598 -10.92 4.37 14.73
N GLY A 599 -9.97 3.81 13.99
CA GLY A 599 -8.61 4.31 13.83
C GLY A 599 -7.98 3.70 12.58
N ASP A 600 -7.36 4.52 11.74
CA ASP A 600 -6.88 4.11 10.42
C ASP A 600 -5.34 4.07 10.31
N ASP A 601 -4.83 3.94 9.09
CA ASP A 601 -3.41 3.89 8.74
C ASP A 601 -2.60 5.01 9.39
N PHE A 602 -3.17 6.21 9.42
CA PHE A 602 -2.51 7.38 10.01
C PHE A 602 -2.41 7.23 11.54
N ASP A 603 -3.49 6.78 12.18
CA ASP A 603 -3.52 6.52 13.62
C ASP A 603 -2.59 5.35 14.01
N GLN A 604 -2.44 4.34 13.14
CA GLN A 604 -1.57 3.18 13.35
C GLN A 604 -0.08 3.53 13.28
N GLY A 605 0.27 4.54 12.46
CA GLY A 605 1.64 5.02 12.23
C GLY A 605 2.20 4.70 10.82
N VAL A 606 1.35 4.39 9.85
CA VAL A 606 1.75 4.14 8.44
C VAL A 606 1.68 5.46 7.64
N GLY A 607 2.67 5.71 6.79
CA GLY A 607 2.62 6.77 5.76
C GLY A 607 2.73 8.24 6.24
N GLY A 608 2.69 8.50 7.55
CA GLY A 608 2.75 9.84 8.13
C GLY A 608 4.02 10.13 8.96
N PRO A 609 4.26 11.40 9.38
CA PRO A 609 5.37 11.76 10.28
C PRO A 609 5.16 11.29 11.73
N TYR A 610 4.02 10.67 12.02
CA TYR A 610 3.62 10.19 13.34
C TYR A 610 4.03 8.72 13.50
N ASP A 611 4.57 8.37 14.66
CA ASP A 611 5.02 7.02 14.97
C ASP A 611 3.91 6.11 15.52
N GLY A 612 2.63 6.48 15.38
CA GLY A 612 1.49 5.68 15.84
C GLY A 612 1.52 5.38 17.35
N PHE A 613 1.13 6.35 18.17
CA PHE A 613 1.32 6.32 19.63
C PHE A 613 0.11 5.82 20.44
N ASP A 614 -1.05 5.64 19.82
CA ASP A 614 -2.21 5.03 20.49
C ASP A 614 -2.06 3.51 20.53
N PRO A 615 -1.99 2.88 21.72
CA PRO A 615 -1.83 1.43 21.82
C PRO A 615 -3.11 0.64 21.52
N ARG A 616 -4.23 1.30 21.16
CA ARG A 616 -5.48 0.65 20.72
C ARG A 616 -5.64 0.62 19.20
N THR A 617 -4.74 1.25 18.47
CA THR A 617 -4.76 1.25 17.00
C THR A 617 -3.56 0.46 16.50
N ASN A 618 -3.75 -0.84 16.28
CA ASN A 618 -2.67 -1.76 15.92
C ASN A 618 -3.08 -2.69 14.80
N GLN A 619 -2.06 -3.23 14.14
CA GLN A 619 -2.22 -4.45 13.37
C GLN A 619 -1.83 -5.62 14.27
N ARG A 620 -2.46 -6.79 14.06
CA ARG A 620 -2.05 -8.06 14.66
C ARG A 620 -2.21 -8.16 16.17
N ASP A 621 -3.08 -7.35 16.77
CA ASP A 621 -3.63 -7.61 18.09
C ASP A 621 -4.99 -8.29 17.99
N LEU A 622 -5.58 -8.64 19.14
CA LEU A 622 -6.94 -9.13 19.20
C LEU A 622 -7.55 -8.95 20.59
N GLY A 623 -8.72 -8.33 20.63
CA GLY A 623 -9.56 -8.14 21.81
C GLY A 623 -9.31 -6.83 22.57
N ASP A 624 -10.18 -6.59 23.55
CA ASP A 624 -10.30 -5.35 24.34
C ASP A 624 -9.08 -4.96 25.20
N ASP A 625 -8.13 -5.87 25.36
CA ASP A 625 -6.85 -5.61 26.02
C ASP A 625 -5.68 -6.10 25.15
N PRO A 626 -5.13 -5.23 24.28
CA PRO A 626 -3.97 -5.55 23.45
C PRO A 626 -2.73 -5.97 24.26
N LEU A 627 -2.58 -5.48 25.50
CA LEU A 627 -1.48 -5.84 26.38
C LEU A 627 -1.65 -7.26 26.93
N ALA A 628 -2.87 -7.66 27.28
CA ALA A 628 -3.17 -9.05 27.64
C ALA A 628 -2.98 -9.99 26.45
N TYR A 629 -3.41 -9.57 25.26
CA TYR A 629 -3.20 -10.34 24.04
C TYR A 629 -1.70 -10.53 23.73
N ALA A 630 -0.86 -9.50 23.92
CA ALA A 630 0.59 -9.64 23.77
C ALA A 630 1.20 -10.71 24.69
N ARG A 631 0.69 -10.84 25.94
CA ARG A 631 1.10 -11.92 26.86
C ARG A 631 0.67 -13.28 26.34
N LYS A 632 -0.55 -13.37 25.80
CA LYS A 632 -1.08 -14.58 25.17
C LYS A 632 -0.22 -14.98 23.98
N ARG A 633 0.18 -14.04 23.11
CA ARG A 633 1.02 -14.30 21.94
C ARG A 633 2.42 -14.79 22.32
N LEU A 634 3.05 -14.24 23.37
CA LEU A 634 4.31 -14.77 23.90
C LEU A 634 4.16 -16.22 24.38
N LYS A 635 3.09 -16.54 25.13
CA LYS A 635 2.82 -17.90 25.60
C LYS A 635 2.59 -18.89 24.44
N LEU A 636 1.82 -18.50 23.42
CA LEU A 636 1.59 -19.34 22.24
C LEU A 636 2.89 -19.61 21.48
N SER A 637 3.77 -18.61 21.39
CA SER A 637 5.08 -18.75 20.73
C SER A 637 6.00 -19.70 21.52
N GLN A 638 6.02 -19.60 22.84
CA GLN A 638 6.75 -20.52 23.72
C GLN A 638 6.22 -21.95 23.61
N GLU A 639 4.90 -22.13 23.58
CA GLU A 639 4.29 -23.45 23.36
C GLU A 639 4.70 -24.03 21.98
N LEU A 640 4.69 -23.21 20.92
CA LEU A 640 5.14 -23.64 19.60
C LEU A 640 6.61 -24.08 19.63
N TRP A 641 7.50 -23.31 20.27
CA TRP A 641 8.91 -23.70 20.41
C TRP A 641 9.09 -25.00 21.18
N GLU A 642 8.38 -25.20 22.28
CA GLU A 642 8.44 -26.45 23.06
C GLU A 642 8.03 -27.64 22.20
N ARG A 643 6.95 -27.50 21.42
CA ARG A 643 6.41 -28.58 20.57
C ARG A 643 7.29 -28.88 19.37
N VAL A 644 7.80 -27.85 18.69
CA VAL A 644 8.73 -28.01 17.56
C VAL A 644 9.99 -28.75 18.01
N GLN A 645 10.50 -28.44 19.21
CA GLN A 645 11.67 -29.12 19.78
C GLN A 645 11.40 -30.54 20.28
N ALA A 646 10.15 -30.86 20.65
CA ALA A 646 9.75 -32.18 21.13
C ALA A 646 9.36 -33.14 19.98
N ARG A 647 9.08 -32.61 18.79
CA ARG A 647 8.65 -33.40 17.63
C ARG A 647 9.79 -34.28 17.12
N PRO A 648 9.61 -35.61 17.02
CA PRO A 648 10.58 -36.48 16.36
C PRO A 648 10.56 -36.27 14.84
N ALA A 649 11.72 -36.41 14.20
CA ALA A 649 11.81 -36.43 12.74
C ALA A 649 11.16 -37.71 12.19
N SER A 650 10.38 -37.58 11.11
CA SER A 650 9.73 -38.68 10.40
C SER A 650 10.25 -38.81 8.97
N VAL A 651 10.19 -40.01 8.41
CA VAL A 651 10.55 -40.25 7.00
C VAL A 651 9.63 -39.41 6.10
N GLY A 652 10.21 -38.68 5.14
CA GLY A 652 9.48 -37.78 4.24
C GLY A 652 9.21 -36.38 4.83
N ASP A 653 9.67 -36.09 6.04
CA ASP A 653 9.63 -34.74 6.57
C ASP A 653 10.42 -33.76 5.70
N ASP A 654 9.85 -32.58 5.50
CA ASP A 654 10.60 -31.44 5.00
C ASP A 654 11.68 -31.04 6.02
N PRO A 655 12.97 -31.08 5.64
CA PRO A 655 14.08 -30.83 6.56
C PRO A 655 14.14 -29.38 7.08
N LEU A 656 13.47 -28.43 6.44
CA LEU A 656 13.45 -27.02 6.81
C LEU A 656 12.22 -26.63 7.65
N ARG A 657 11.26 -27.54 7.84
CA ARG A 657 9.99 -27.25 8.53
C ARG A 657 10.17 -26.60 9.89
N ASN A 658 10.99 -27.20 10.75
CA ASN A 658 11.20 -26.72 12.11
C ASN A 658 11.80 -25.30 12.14
N ARG A 659 12.72 -25.01 11.20
CA ARG A 659 13.34 -23.68 11.05
C ARG A 659 12.30 -22.63 10.67
N ARG A 660 11.42 -22.94 9.71
CA ARG A 660 10.33 -22.04 9.30
C ARG A 660 9.36 -21.74 10.45
N SER A 661 8.94 -22.77 11.19
CA SER A 661 8.04 -22.57 12.34
C SER A 661 8.66 -21.66 13.40
N VAL A 662 9.97 -21.80 13.65
CA VAL A 662 10.71 -20.91 14.56
C VAL A 662 10.81 -19.49 14.00
N ALA A 663 11.18 -19.30 12.73
CA ALA A 663 11.27 -17.98 12.11
C ALA A 663 9.93 -17.23 12.16
N GLU A 664 8.83 -17.90 11.78
CA GLU A 664 7.49 -17.33 11.76
C GLU A 664 7.06 -16.86 13.16
N SER A 665 7.32 -17.66 14.20
CA SER A 665 7.03 -17.27 15.57
C SER A 665 7.77 -16.01 16.04
N PHE A 666 9.04 -15.81 15.63
CA PHE A 666 9.77 -14.58 15.94
C PHE A 666 9.21 -13.39 15.17
N ARG A 667 8.81 -13.56 13.91
CA ARG A 667 8.11 -12.53 13.12
C ARG A 667 6.85 -12.03 13.86
N GLN A 668 6.06 -12.94 14.41
CA GLN A 668 4.89 -12.60 15.24
C GLN A 668 5.23 -11.78 16.48
N LEU A 669 6.32 -12.14 17.15
CA LEU A 669 6.74 -11.46 18.36
C LEU A 669 7.37 -10.09 18.09
N VAL A 670 7.99 -9.85 16.93
CA VAL A 670 8.48 -8.52 16.53
C VAL A 670 7.33 -7.53 16.41
N MET A 671 6.20 -7.93 15.81
CA MET A 671 4.99 -7.08 15.76
C MET A 671 4.41 -6.85 17.15
N THR A 672 4.32 -7.91 17.95
CA THR A 672 3.88 -7.81 19.36
C THR A 672 4.74 -6.84 20.16
N ALA A 673 6.06 -6.88 19.98
CA ALA A 673 7.01 -5.99 20.64
C ALA A 673 6.79 -4.53 20.27
N ASN A 674 6.47 -4.23 19.00
CA ASN A 674 6.11 -2.89 18.56
C ASN A 674 4.83 -2.39 19.24
N ASN A 675 3.77 -3.19 19.25
CA ASN A 675 2.45 -2.81 19.79
C ASN A 675 2.53 -2.55 21.30
N VAL A 676 3.16 -3.43 22.06
CA VAL A 676 3.34 -3.26 23.52
C VAL A 676 4.16 -2.02 23.84
N SER A 677 5.16 -1.71 23.01
CA SER A 677 6.01 -0.53 23.19
C SER A 677 5.25 0.78 22.94
N LYS A 678 4.05 0.77 22.34
CA LYS A 678 3.18 1.96 22.20
C LYS A 678 2.61 2.44 23.54
N TYR A 679 2.45 1.57 24.53
CA TYR A 679 1.91 1.95 25.83
C TYR A 679 2.81 2.94 26.59
N VAL A 680 4.14 2.83 26.45
CA VAL A 680 5.11 3.66 27.18
C VAL A 680 5.23 5.02 26.50
N GLY A 681 4.84 6.09 27.21
CA GLY A 681 4.68 7.42 26.60
C GLY A 681 3.57 7.46 25.54
N GLY A 682 2.63 6.53 25.60
CA GLY A 682 1.48 6.44 24.70
C GLY A 682 0.39 7.44 25.07
N LEU A 683 -0.37 7.87 24.05
CA LEU A 683 -1.56 8.69 24.22
C LEU A 683 -2.73 8.03 23.50
N TYR A 684 -3.87 7.97 24.16
CA TYR A 684 -5.15 7.70 23.53
C TYR A 684 -5.57 8.92 22.72
N ALA A 685 -5.71 8.75 21.40
CA ALA A 685 -6.18 9.78 20.49
C ALA A 685 -7.68 9.58 20.24
N GLU A 686 -8.49 10.62 20.46
CA GLU A 686 -9.92 10.59 20.21
C GLU A 686 -10.31 11.62 19.15
N ARG A 687 -11.24 11.26 18.27
CA ARG A 687 -11.75 12.14 17.22
C ARG A 687 -12.79 13.09 17.81
N VAL A 688 -12.31 14.17 18.43
CA VAL A 688 -13.16 15.13 19.13
C VAL A 688 -13.82 16.11 18.16
N VAL A 689 -15.14 16.04 18.07
CA VAL A 689 -16.00 16.97 17.34
C VAL A 689 -16.81 17.85 18.32
N PRO A 690 -16.68 19.19 18.25
CA PRO A 690 -17.43 20.11 19.11
C PRO A 690 -18.93 19.85 19.10
N GLY A 691 -19.56 19.81 20.28
CA GLY A 691 -21.00 19.60 20.44
C GLY A 691 -21.48 18.16 20.32
N VAL A 692 -20.62 17.21 19.94
CA VAL A 692 -20.97 15.78 19.85
C VAL A 692 -20.19 14.95 20.85
N THR A 693 -18.86 15.03 20.81
CA THR A 693 -17.97 14.29 21.71
C THR A 693 -17.45 15.23 22.79
N THR A 694 -17.39 14.77 24.03
CA THR A 694 -16.85 15.52 25.16
C THR A 694 -15.52 14.93 25.62
N GLY A 695 -14.66 15.75 26.23
CA GLY A 695 -13.38 15.32 26.76
C GLY A 695 -12.17 15.72 25.91
N PRO A 696 -10.96 15.32 26.35
CA PRO A 696 -9.72 15.70 25.68
C PRO A 696 -9.48 14.88 24.40
N ALA A 697 -8.93 15.52 23.37
CA ALA A 697 -8.51 14.83 22.14
C ALA A 697 -7.31 13.88 22.36
N PHE A 698 -6.51 14.16 23.39
CA PHE A 698 -5.38 13.32 23.78
C PHE A 698 -5.47 13.02 25.27
N LYS A 699 -5.50 11.74 25.62
CA LYS A 699 -5.44 11.28 27.01
C LYS A 699 -4.20 10.39 27.17
N PRO A 700 -3.26 10.69 28.09
CA PRO A 700 -2.18 9.77 28.39
C PRO A 700 -2.69 8.38 28.78
N VAL A 701 -1.99 7.34 28.31
CA VAL A 701 -2.21 5.98 28.81
C VAL A 701 -2.03 5.98 30.32
N ASP A 702 -2.91 5.28 31.05
CA ASP A 702 -2.89 5.32 32.51
C ASP A 702 -1.53 4.86 33.05
N ASN A 703 -0.98 5.58 34.03
CA ASN A 703 0.38 5.34 34.53
C ASN A 703 0.63 3.89 34.98
N ALA A 704 -0.38 3.25 35.57
CA ALA A 704 -0.29 1.84 35.97
C ALA A 704 -0.13 0.90 34.77
N GLN A 705 -0.85 1.17 33.68
CA GLN A 705 -0.79 0.40 32.45
C GLN A 705 0.53 0.62 31.69
N GLN A 706 1.05 1.85 31.67
CA GLN A 706 2.38 2.13 31.12
C GLN A 706 3.47 1.35 31.87
N ARG A 707 3.42 1.36 33.21
CA ARG A 707 4.35 0.59 34.06
C ARG A 707 4.18 -0.91 33.87
N ASP A 708 2.96 -1.39 33.66
CA ASP A 708 2.70 -2.80 33.42
C ASP A 708 3.22 -3.28 32.06
N ALA A 709 3.06 -2.46 31.02
CA ALA A 709 3.68 -2.69 29.73
C ALA A 709 5.22 -2.70 29.85
N LEU A 710 5.80 -1.71 30.53
CA LEU A 710 7.25 -1.62 30.72
C LEU A 710 7.81 -2.83 31.50
N ARG A 711 7.12 -3.29 32.55
CA ARG A 711 7.49 -4.51 33.28
C ARG A 711 7.44 -5.75 32.39
N PHE A 712 6.37 -5.92 31.61
CA PHE A 712 6.27 -7.05 30.68
C PHE A 712 7.33 -7.02 29.58
N ILE A 713 7.65 -5.83 29.04
CA ILE A 713 8.78 -5.67 28.12
C ILE A 713 10.07 -6.13 28.81
N ALA A 714 10.36 -5.64 30.01
CA ALA A 714 11.58 -5.95 30.74
C ALA A 714 11.73 -7.43 31.09
N SER A 715 10.68 -8.06 31.64
CA SER A 715 10.74 -9.45 32.11
C SER A 715 10.39 -10.49 31.05
N GLY A 716 9.61 -10.11 30.03
CA GLY A 716 9.21 -10.96 28.92
C GLY A 716 10.13 -10.79 27.72
N LEU A 717 10.05 -9.66 27.03
CA LEU A 717 10.69 -9.49 25.72
C LEU A 717 12.20 -9.24 25.79
N LEU A 718 12.68 -8.55 26.82
CA LEU A 718 14.09 -8.24 27.02
C LEU A 718 14.83 -9.32 27.85
N SER A 719 14.12 -10.32 28.38
CA SER A 719 14.74 -11.39 29.16
C SER A 719 15.24 -12.51 28.25
N SER A 720 16.53 -12.88 28.37
CA SER A 720 17.07 -14.07 27.70
C SER A 720 16.39 -15.36 28.17
N ASP A 721 15.80 -15.36 29.37
CA ASP A 721 15.07 -16.52 29.90
C ASP A 721 13.76 -16.83 29.16
N SER A 722 13.21 -15.88 28.43
CA SER A 722 11.99 -16.10 27.64
C SER A 722 12.23 -16.93 26.39
N PHE A 723 13.48 -17.11 25.96
CA PHE A 723 13.87 -17.74 24.70
C PHE A 723 14.73 -18.99 24.95
N LYS A 724 14.08 -20.13 25.20
CA LYS A 724 14.76 -21.40 25.53
C LYS A 724 14.75 -22.38 24.36
N PHE A 725 15.94 -22.73 23.89
CA PHE A 725 16.17 -23.72 22.85
C PHE A 725 17.24 -24.73 23.27
N LYS A 726 16.98 -26.02 23.06
CA LYS A 726 17.91 -27.11 23.34
C LYS A 726 19.09 -27.09 22.36
N PRO A 727 20.35 -27.16 22.82
CA PRO A 727 21.51 -27.24 21.93
C PRO A 727 21.40 -28.38 20.91
N GLU A 728 20.84 -29.52 21.31
CA GLU A 728 20.65 -30.68 20.45
C GLU A 728 19.63 -30.40 19.35
N PHE A 729 18.57 -29.63 19.66
CA PHE A 729 17.62 -29.19 18.64
C PHE A 729 18.31 -28.28 17.62
N LEU A 730 19.06 -27.28 18.08
CA LEU A 730 19.78 -26.36 17.18
C LEU A 730 20.79 -27.10 16.28
N ALA A 731 21.47 -28.10 16.83
CA ALA A 731 22.41 -28.94 16.08
C ALA A 731 21.75 -29.79 14.96
N THR A 732 20.44 -30.05 15.06
CA THR A 732 19.68 -30.78 14.01
C THR A 732 19.14 -29.87 12.91
N GLN A 733 19.26 -28.55 13.04
CA GLN A 733 18.72 -27.62 12.04
C GLN A 733 19.65 -27.52 10.83
N THR A 734 19.31 -28.23 9.75
CA THR A 734 20.09 -28.20 8.51
C THR A 734 19.97 -26.88 7.75
N LEU A 735 20.93 -26.62 6.86
CA LEU A 735 20.84 -25.56 5.84
C LEU A 735 19.92 -26.01 4.70
N ASP A 736 19.45 -25.03 3.93
CA ASP A 736 18.92 -25.30 2.59
C ASP A 736 20.11 -25.59 1.65
N TYR A 737 20.12 -26.78 1.05
CA TYR A 737 21.16 -27.20 0.10
C TYR A 737 20.69 -27.11 -1.36
N ASN A 738 19.42 -26.80 -1.58
CA ASN A 738 18.85 -26.69 -2.92
C ASN A 738 18.87 -25.23 -3.39
N GLU A 739 18.67 -24.27 -2.48
CA GLU A 739 18.63 -22.85 -2.77
C GLU A 739 19.80 -22.10 -2.10
N TRP A 740 20.76 -21.62 -2.89
CA TRP A 740 21.98 -20.97 -2.38
C TRP A 740 21.71 -19.72 -1.53
N ASP A 741 20.63 -19.00 -1.82
CA ASP A 741 20.29 -17.74 -1.14
C ASP A 741 19.64 -17.96 0.25
N ARG A 742 19.32 -19.20 0.62
CA ARG A 742 18.66 -19.59 1.89
C ARG A 742 19.62 -20.24 2.90
N GLY A 743 20.92 -20.21 2.61
CA GLY A 743 21.95 -21.03 3.26
C GLY A 743 22.49 -20.58 4.62
N LEU A 744 21.92 -19.58 5.31
CA LEU A 744 22.43 -19.15 6.62
C LEU A 744 21.94 -20.07 7.76
N PRO A 745 22.77 -20.39 8.77
CA PRO A 745 22.31 -21.15 9.95
C PRO A 745 21.19 -20.42 10.72
N LEU A 746 20.23 -21.18 11.28
CA LEU A 746 19.23 -20.61 12.19
C LEU A 746 19.94 -20.04 13.43
N SER A 747 19.85 -18.72 13.61
CA SER A 747 20.46 -18.02 14.73
C SER A 747 19.38 -17.46 15.67
N ILE A 748 19.13 -18.18 16.77
CA ILE A 748 18.24 -17.68 17.85
C ILE A 748 18.74 -16.35 18.43
N PRO A 749 20.04 -16.15 18.70
CA PRO A 749 20.51 -14.86 19.19
C PRO A 749 20.20 -13.69 18.26
N ASP A 750 20.29 -13.87 16.94
CA ASP A 750 20.00 -12.80 15.98
C ASP A 750 18.48 -12.55 15.88
N ALA A 751 17.66 -13.60 15.95
CA ALA A 751 16.20 -13.50 16.06
C ALA A 751 15.76 -12.69 17.27
N VAL A 752 16.35 -13.00 18.43
CA VAL A 752 16.11 -12.31 19.70
C VAL A 752 16.61 -10.87 19.62
N ALA A 753 17.78 -10.63 19.03
CA ALA A 753 18.32 -9.29 18.85
C ALA A 753 17.44 -8.43 17.93
N ALA A 754 16.86 -8.99 16.86
CA ALA A 754 15.92 -8.28 16.00
C ALA A 754 14.66 -7.86 16.76
N LEU A 755 14.08 -8.78 17.54
CA LEU A 755 12.93 -8.51 18.39
C LEU A 755 13.21 -7.44 19.46
N GLN A 756 14.32 -7.58 20.18
CA GLN A 756 14.68 -6.65 21.24
C GLN A 756 15.10 -5.29 20.67
N GLY A 757 15.77 -5.29 19.52
CA GLY A 757 16.07 -4.10 18.74
C GLY A 757 14.82 -3.29 18.43
N ARG A 758 13.73 -3.95 18.01
CA ARG A 758 12.44 -3.29 17.72
C ARG A 758 11.85 -2.58 18.94
N VAL A 759 11.97 -3.18 20.13
CA VAL A 759 11.60 -2.54 21.41
C VAL A 759 12.43 -1.28 21.64
N LEU A 760 13.76 -1.41 21.53
CA LEU A 760 14.69 -0.31 21.78
C LEU A 760 14.51 0.84 20.78
N ASP A 761 14.28 0.53 19.49
CA ASP A 761 14.02 1.53 18.44
C ASP A 761 12.87 2.44 18.81
N ARG A 762 11.82 1.90 19.43
CA ARG A 762 10.66 2.68 19.83
C ARG A 762 10.88 3.40 21.15
N LEU A 763 11.30 2.69 22.20
CA LEU A 763 11.40 3.25 23.55
C LEU A 763 12.54 4.27 23.70
N MET A 764 13.58 4.15 22.87
CA MET A 764 14.71 5.11 22.81
C MET A 764 14.59 6.09 21.63
N SER A 765 13.44 6.17 20.96
CA SER A 765 13.22 7.16 19.90
C SER A 765 13.10 8.57 20.47
N ALA A 766 13.44 9.57 19.65
CA ALA A 766 13.21 10.98 19.98
C ALA A 766 11.72 11.29 20.20
N ASN A 767 10.82 10.63 19.45
CA ASN A 767 9.38 10.82 19.57
C ASN A 767 8.85 10.34 20.93
N THR A 768 9.25 9.16 21.38
CA THR A 768 8.89 8.65 22.72
C THR A 768 9.47 9.52 23.82
N ALA A 769 10.75 9.94 23.69
CA ALA A 769 11.38 10.81 24.68
C ALA A 769 10.64 12.16 24.81
N ARG A 770 10.29 12.79 23.68
CA ARG A 770 9.48 14.03 23.65
C ARG A 770 8.15 13.84 24.38
N ARG A 771 7.40 12.77 24.04
CA ARG A 771 6.12 12.48 24.68
C ARG A 771 6.25 12.29 26.20
N LEU A 772 7.25 11.56 26.67
CA LEU A 772 7.48 11.34 28.10
C LEU A 772 7.81 12.64 28.85
N ILE A 773 8.54 13.56 28.22
CA ILE A 773 8.84 14.89 28.78
C ILE A 773 7.57 15.74 28.85
N GLU A 774 6.78 15.76 27.77
CA GLU A 774 5.59 16.61 27.65
C GLU A 774 4.36 16.01 28.35
N MET A 775 4.37 14.73 28.73
CA MET A 775 3.20 14.00 29.22
C MET A 775 2.51 14.67 30.42
N SER A 776 3.29 15.29 31.31
CA SER A 776 2.74 15.99 32.48
C SER A 776 1.85 17.18 32.10
N SER A 777 2.06 17.78 30.92
CA SER A 777 1.23 18.87 30.38
C SER A 777 -0.17 18.41 29.97
N TYR A 778 -0.35 17.11 29.70
CA TYR A 778 -1.64 16.50 29.36
C TYR A 778 -2.39 15.98 30.60
N LEU A 779 -1.82 16.12 31.81
CA LEU A 779 -2.39 15.62 33.05
C LEU A 779 -2.89 16.74 33.98
N PRO A 780 -4.00 16.51 34.72
CA PRO A 780 -4.38 17.36 35.84
C PRO A 780 -3.25 17.47 36.87
N GLU A 781 -3.13 18.61 37.54
CA GLU A 781 -2.02 18.91 38.45
C GLU A 781 -1.77 17.80 39.50
N ALA A 782 -2.85 17.29 40.11
CA ALA A 782 -2.78 16.21 41.11
C ALA A 782 -2.17 14.90 40.57
N GLN A 783 -2.21 14.66 39.27
CA GLN A 783 -1.70 13.44 38.64
C GLN A 783 -0.27 13.60 38.08
N ARG A 784 0.23 14.84 37.94
CA ARG A 784 1.55 15.12 37.32
C ARG A 784 2.71 14.48 38.05
N LYS A 785 2.70 14.49 39.39
CA LYS A 785 3.78 13.93 40.22
C LYS A 785 3.93 12.41 40.06
N GLY A 786 2.84 11.70 39.70
CA GLY A 786 2.84 10.25 39.51
C GLY A 786 3.08 9.79 38.07
N ALA A 787 3.21 10.73 37.13
CA ALA A 787 3.39 10.47 35.71
C ALA A 787 4.66 9.66 35.44
N VAL A 788 4.58 8.72 34.49
CA VAL A 788 5.76 7.99 34.03
C VAL A 788 6.73 8.96 33.37
N SER A 789 7.96 9.03 33.88
CA SER A 789 8.99 9.97 33.42
C SER A 789 10.00 9.31 32.48
N LEU A 790 10.72 10.12 31.70
CA LEU A 790 11.83 9.64 30.87
C LEU A 790 12.90 8.92 31.70
N ASN A 791 13.24 9.45 32.88
CA ASN A 791 14.17 8.84 33.82
C ASN A 791 13.68 7.47 34.32
N GLU A 792 12.38 7.33 34.62
CA GLU A 792 11.80 6.05 35.02
C GLU A 792 11.93 5.01 33.90
N VAL A 793 11.64 5.39 32.66
CA VAL A 793 11.73 4.49 31.50
C VAL A 793 13.18 4.10 31.22
N TYR A 794 14.09 5.07 31.11
CA TYR A 794 15.50 4.80 30.84
C TYR A 794 16.16 4.01 31.97
N GLY A 795 15.87 4.35 33.23
CA GLY A 795 16.35 3.61 34.40
C GLY A 795 15.83 2.17 34.45
N THR A 796 14.55 1.94 34.12
CA THR A 796 13.98 0.58 34.08
C THR A 796 14.58 -0.25 32.94
N LEU A 797 14.71 0.33 31.74
CA LEU A 797 15.33 -0.34 30.60
C LEU A 797 16.79 -0.69 30.89
N GLN A 798 17.60 0.27 31.32
CA GLN A 798 19.00 0.05 31.66
C GLN A 798 19.14 -1.00 32.77
N GLY A 799 18.31 -0.89 33.82
CA GLY A 799 18.32 -1.84 34.94
C GLY A 799 17.96 -3.27 34.54
N ALA A 800 17.04 -3.44 33.58
CA ALA A 800 16.67 -4.75 33.05
C ALA A 800 17.74 -5.32 32.09
N ILE A 801 18.27 -4.48 31.20
CA ILE A 801 19.26 -4.88 30.19
C ILE A 801 20.63 -5.21 30.82
N PHE A 802 20.97 -4.55 31.92
CA PHE A 802 22.24 -4.71 32.64
C PHE A 802 22.06 -5.30 34.04
N SER A 803 21.03 -6.13 34.23
CA SER A 803 20.68 -6.70 35.54
C SER A 803 21.82 -7.46 36.23
N GLU A 804 22.68 -8.09 35.43
CA GLU A 804 23.81 -8.91 35.84
C GLU A 804 24.94 -8.08 36.47
N LEU A 805 25.04 -6.78 36.16
CA LEU A 805 26.10 -5.91 36.73
C LEU A 805 25.98 -5.82 38.25
N LYS A 806 24.75 -5.84 38.78
CA LYS A 806 24.47 -5.78 40.22
C LYS A 806 24.90 -7.05 40.93
N THR A 807 24.56 -8.22 40.38
CA THR A 807 24.85 -9.53 40.98
C THR A 807 26.27 -10.00 40.72
N GLY A 808 26.90 -9.54 39.64
CA GLY A 808 28.16 -10.12 39.15
C GLY A 808 27.96 -11.49 38.52
N ALA A 809 26.74 -11.79 38.04
CA ALA A 809 26.44 -13.03 37.34
C ALA A 809 27.10 -13.06 35.95
N GLU A 810 27.27 -14.26 35.40
CA GLU A 810 27.66 -14.42 34.00
C GLU A 810 26.66 -13.73 33.06
N ILE A 811 27.18 -13.14 31.99
CA ILE A 811 26.37 -12.45 30.99
C ILE A 811 26.34 -13.34 29.73
N ASP A 812 25.20 -13.97 29.45
CA ASP A 812 25.07 -14.87 28.29
C ASP A 812 25.18 -14.11 26.94
N ARG A 813 25.35 -14.86 25.85
CA ARG A 813 25.53 -14.28 24.50
C ARG A 813 24.37 -13.37 24.07
N MET A 814 23.12 -13.77 24.29
CA MET A 814 21.95 -12.99 23.89
C MET A 814 21.86 -11.70 24.71
N ARG A 815 22.14 -11.79 26.02
CA ARG A 815 22.23 -10.63 26.90
C ARG A 815 23.33 -9.65 26.45
N ARG A 816 24.52 -10.13 26.10
CA ARG A 816 25.60 -9.28 25.55
C ARG A 816 25.19 -8.59 24.25
N SER A 817 24.49 -9.30 23.34
CA SER A 817 23.95 -8.69 22.11
C SER A 817 22.96 -7.57 22.42
N LEU A 818 22.03 -7.78 23.35
CA LEU A 818 21.08 -6.75 23.78
C LEU A 818 21.78 -5.50 24.35
N GLN A 819 22.78 -5.72 25.20
CA GLN A 819 23.57 -4.63 25.79
C GLN A 819 24.30 -3.82 24.71
N ARG A 820 24.84 -4.46 23.67
CA ARG A 820 25.45 -3.76 22.52
C ARG A 820 24.42 -2.96 21.70
N GLU A 821 23.24 -3.54 21.45
CA GLU A 821 22.16 -2.84 20.74
C GLU A 821 21.67 -1.60 21.50
N TYR A 822 21.63 -1.67 22.83
CA TYR A 822 21.35 -0.52 23.69
C TYR A 822 22.44 0.55 23.58
N LEU A 823 23.72 0.17 23.70
CA LEU A 823 24.86 1.10 23.60
C LEU A 823 24.93 1.78 22.23
N ARG A 824 24.62 1.08 21.14
CA ARG A 824 24.54 1.67 19.79
C ARG A 824 23.50 2.77 19.69
N ARG A 825 22.32 2.59 20.29
CA ARG A 825 21.25 3.60 20.29
C ARG A 825 21.58 4.76 21.22
N LEU A 826 22.18 4.46 22.37
CA LEU A 826 22.69 5.49 23.27
C LEU A 826 23.77 6.35 22.59
N GLN A 827 24.65 5.75 21.79
CA GLN A 827 25.61 6.48 20.94
C GLN A 827 24.91 7.45 19.99
N ALA A 828 23.89 6.97 19.28
CA ALA A 828 23.14 7.78 18.33
C ALA A 828 22.47 8.98 19.01
N GLN A 829 21.93 8.80 20.23
CA GLN A 829 21.37 9.89 21.03
C GLN A 829 22.42 10.89 21.51
N LEU A 830 23.63 10.43 21.82
CA LEU A 830 24.72 11.28 22.30
C LEU A 830 25.46 12.00 21.15
N ASN A 831 25.34 11.54 19.91
CA ASN A 831 25.96 12.19 18.75
C ASN A 831 25.13 13.39 18.25
N ARG A 832 25.52 14.61 18.63
CA ARG A 832 24.87 15.88 18.20
C ARG A 832 24.81 16.11 16.67
N SER A 833 25.61 15.38 15.88
CA SER A 833 25.86 15.65 14.45
C SER A 833 25.07 14.78 13.47
N THR A 834 24.45 13.68 13.92
CA THR A 834 23.98 12.61 13.00
C THR A 834 22.51 12.68 12.61
N ASN A 835 21.68 13.49 13.28
CA ASN A 835 20.26 13.57 12.98
C ASN A 835 19.87 15.04 12.79
N GLY A 836 19.47 15.42 11.58
CA GLY A 836 18.83 16.72 11.29
C GLY A 836 17.50 16.96 12.02
N ALA A 837 17.14 16.11 13.00
CA ALA A 837 16.08 16.33 13.95
C ALA A 837 16.68 16.94 15.22
N THR A 838 16.16 18.09 15.65
CA THR A 838 16.52 18.76 16.90
C THR A 838 16.47 17.77 18.06
N VAL A 839 17.62 17.31 18.55
CA VAL A 839 17.67 16.47 19.76
C VAL A 839 17.12 17.33 20.91
N TYR A 840 16.00 16.93 21.50
CA TYR A 840 15.43 17.62 22.67
C TYR A 840 16.50 17.69 23.77
N ALA A 841 16.83 18.90 24.22
CA ALA A 841 17.96 19.13 25.14
C ALA A 841 17.83 18.33 26.45
N ASP A 842 16.61 18.18 26.95
CA ASP A 842 16.31 17.39 28.15
C ASP A 842 16.50 15.89 27.91
N ALA A 843 16.11 15.39 26.73
CA ALA A 843 16.32 13.99 26.36
C ALA A 843 17.81 13.67 26.24
N PHE A 844 18.60 14.58 25.65
CA PHE A 844 20.07 14.46 25.61
C PHE A 844 20.68 14.46 27.02
N SER A 845 20.23 15.37 27.88
CA SER A 845 20.72 15.48 29.27
C SER A 845 20.43 14.20 30.07
N MET A 846 19.23 13.64 29.93
CA MET A 846 18.85 12.37 30.54
C MET A 846 19.67 11.19 29.98
N ALA A 847 19.86 11.12 28.65
CA ALA A 847 20.70 10.08 28.04
C ALA A 847 22.13 10.13 28.58
N ARG A 848 22.72 11.34 28.70
CA ARG A 848 24.06 11.54 29.28
C ARG A 848 24.13 11.15 30.75
N TYR A 849 23.09 11.46 31.54
CA TYR A 849 23.01 11.06 32.94
C TYR A 849 23.05 9.53 33.10
N HIS A 850 22.18 8.82 32.38
CA HIS A 850 22.13 7.35 32.43
C HIS A 850 23.42 6.72 31.88
N ALA A 851 23.99 7.25 30.79
CA ALA A 851 25.29 6.85 30.26
C ALA A 851 26.41 6.96 31.32
N THR A 852 26.42 8.03 32.10
CA THR A 852 27.42 8.23 33.16
C THR A 852 27.24 7.21 34.29
N GLN A 853 26.00 6.92 34.68
CA GLN A 853 25.70 5.88 35.68
C GLN A 853 26.13 4.50 35.19
N LEU A 854 25.78 4.14 33.95
CA LEU A 854 26.13 2.86 33.36
C LEU A 854 27.65 2.66 33.25
N ALA A 855 28.40 3.71 32.91
CA ALA A 855 29.86 3.64 32.88
C ALA A 855 30.45 3.32 34.27
N ASN A 856 29.84 3.83 35.35
CA ASN A 856 30.24 3.50 36.71
C ASN A 856 29.87 2.06 37.07
N ASP A 857 28.66 1.62 36.75
CA ASP A 857 28.20 0.25 37.00
C ASP A 857 29.08 -0.78 36.27
N LEU A 858 29.42 -0.53 35.00
CA LEU A 858 30.32 -1.37 34.20
C LEU A 858 31.73 -1.43 34.81
N ARG A 859 32.26 -0.31 35.30
CA ARG A 859 33.57 -0.27 35.98
C ARG A 859 33.58 -1.12 37.24
N VAL A 860 32.52 -1.01 38.06
CA VAL A 860 32.38 -1.81 39.30
C VAL A 860 32.22 -3.29 38.96
N ALA A 861 31.38 -3.63 37.99
CA ALA A 861 31.14 -5.03 37.59
C ALA A 861 32.40 -5.69 37.00
N SER A 862 33.19 -4.95 36.21
CA SER A 862 34.43 -5.45 35.59
C SER A 862 35.50 -5.84 36.63
N ALA A 863 35.42 -5.30 37.84
CA ALA A 863 36.35 -5.60 38.93
C ALA A 863 35.96 -6.86 39.74
N LYS A 864 34.78 -7.46 39.49
CA LYS A 864 34.31 -8.63 40.24
C LYS A 864 35.05 -9.91 39.79
N PRO A 865 35.51 -10.75 40.73
CA PRO A 865 36.14 -12.03 40.40
C PRO A 865 35.10 -13.06 39.92
N GLY A 866 35.56 -14.09 39.20
CA GLY A 866 34.72 -15.25 38.84
C GLY A 866 33.97 -15.15 37.50
N LEU A 867 34.09 -14.03 36.78
CA LEU A 867 33.52 -13.85 35.44
C LEU A 867 34.36 -14.56 34.36
N SER A 868 33.74 -15.05 33.29
CA SER A 868 34.39 -15.61 32.10
C SER A 868 35.21 -14.57 31.32
N VAL A 869 36.12 -15.02 30.45
CA VAL A 869 36.94 -14.12 29.61
C VAL A 869 36.02 -13.30 28.69
N GLU A 870 34.99 -13.95 28.13
CA GLU A 870 34.01 -13.37 27.23
C GLU A 870 33.19 -12.27 27.93
N THR A 871 32.73 -12.52 29.15
CA THR A 871 32.01 -11.52 29.94
C THR A 871 32.92 -10.34 30.27
N ARG A 872 34.16 -10.58 30.72
CA ARG A 872 35.11 -9.50 31.02
C ARG A 872 35.46 -8.68 29.78
N ALA A 873 35.70 -9.32 28.64
CA ALA A 873 36.01 -8.63 27.38
C ALA A 873 34.84 -7.75 26.94
N HIS A 874 33.61 -8.25 27.04
CA HIS A 874 32.40 -7.49 26.72
C HIS A 874 32.17 -6.29 27.66
N LEU A 875 32.39 -6.45 28.96
CA LEU A 875 32.29 -5.35 29.91
C LEU A 875 33.34 -4.27 29.65
N ALA A 876 34.58 -4.67 29.34
CA ALA A 876 35.66 -3.76 28.98
C ALA A 876 35.37 -3.00 27.67
N GLU A 877 34.93 -3.70 26.62
CA GLU A 877 34.47 -3.11 25.35
C GLU A 877 33.36 -2.09 25.59
N SER A 878 32.33 -2.48 26.35
CA SER A 878 31.18 -1.63 26.66
C SER A 878 31.58 -0.37 27.42
N LEU A 879 32.48 -0.50 28.40
CA LEU A 879 32.98 0.62 29.19
C LEU A 879 33.82 1.59 28.35
N ASP A 880 34.71 1.06 27.49
CA ASP A 880 35.55 1.88 26.63
C ASP A 880 34.73 2.66 25.60
N LEU A 881 33.78 1.97 24.96
CA LEU A 881 32.81 2.54 24.02
C LEU A 881 32.05 3.71 24.66
N LEU A 882 31.49 3.51 25.86
CA LEU A 882 30.70 4.51 26.57
C LEU A 882 31.56 5.69 27.07
N THR A 883 32.76 5.41 27.58
CA THR A 883 33.71 6.44 28.02
C THR A 883 34.14 7.32 26.84
N SER A 884 34.38 6.71 25.67
CA SER A 884 34.73 7.42 24.45
C SER A 884 33.60 8.32 23.96
N MET A 885 32.33 7.86 24.00
CA MET A 885 31.16 8.69 23.67
C MET A 885 31.00 9.90 24.60
N LEU A 886 31.13 9.68 25.91
CA LEU A 886 30.98 10.73 26.92
C LEU A 886 32.07 11.82 26.79
N LYS A 887 33.25 11.46 26.30
CA LYS A 887 34.35 12.39 25.95
C LYS A 887 34.14 13.10 24.60
N ALA A 888 33.72 12.37 23.56
CA ALA A 888 33.49 12.95 22.23
C ALA A 888 32.40 14.04 22.22
N THR A 889 31.40 13.90 23.11
CA THR A 889 30.36 14.92 23.31
C THR A 889 30.82 16.20 23.99
N LEU A 890 31.94 16.15 24.74
CA LEU A 890 32.56 17.33 25.37
C LEU A 890 33.46 18.14 24.42
N SER A 891 33.89 17.54 23.31
CA SER A 891 34.83 18.16 22.35
C SER A 891 34.12 18.81 21.15
N ARG A 892 32.81 18.59 20.99
CA ARG A 892 31.96 19.20 19.95
C ARG A 892 30.94 20.20 20.52
N SER A 893 31.09 20.59 21.78
CA SER A 893 30.23 21.55 22.48
C SER A 893 30.80 22.96 22.44
#